data_AF-A0A9K3P8U2-F1
#
_entry.id   AF-A0A9K3P8U2-F1
#
_cell.length_a   1.000
_cell.length_b   1.000
_cell.length_c   1.000
_cell.angle_alpha   90.00
_cell.angle_beta   90.00
_cell.angle_gamma   90.00
#
_symmetry.space_group_name_H-M   'P 1'
#
loop_
_entity.id
_entity.type
_entity.pdbx_description
1 polymer ?
#
loop_
_entity_poly.entity_id
_entity_poly.type
_entity_poly.pdbx_seq_one_letter_code
_entity_poly.pdbx_strand_id
1 'polypeptide(L)'
;MPYSDNVEAGDSTTTAASTSTLALAVEMTEMEPFRDEIIGDDNDDDHEEYEHPYNYNNNVLQTLQSDKRARRSPFCFRLLALSVTIVIVAAIVASKFGSSATSHNSSLLTDVDVAIDTSSAIATTNNDDDAILNEHEAEIEEAEEALAEEDIIVSDDDTAVNNINMNIDFDLGSSQWFELHTGNDRIDTAYRLAMNELNDNIVDQTPEGQPTDPYFIAGHGWSQLWTRDTSYAIELGAGLVRPDVSLTSLLKCTERVAIQEGSSVHNQTVWYQDSCGHFGGWPNLSDAIVGARGAWYLYVYTGNTTFLEWAFTTTVSSLKRAEQDVKRHGLFHGCSSFMESNSGYPSKYKLNGQLVGRTRALSTNMLYWNGYHLASRMGEILMADSTLVARLANQAEKLKTEIRTRLWKEQKGYYAYFEDENDELVEQMEGLGEALVLLSEDFEESGHRIRSILDHTYRTEIGIPSLWPRFRYGNNLDSTNLHDDDHISQRYHNGRVWPFVSGYFAIAAAQKGRSDIFAEEMVRLIDLSEQQNTFAEFYELDKTFPSKRRRQLWSDTGYLGMIYQGLFGMVFEANGVVFAPTKPHLKAYDLNEMNDRISLLNVKYRQAVLDVHVTGFGNRVKSFSVNGRKYEIPKIDATVKGRQIIEITVTKSN
;
A
#
# COMPACT_ATOMS: atom_id res chain seq x y z
N MET A 1 42.48 26.04 24.84
CA MET A 1 42.63 27.46 25.22
C MET A 1 41.28 28.13 24.98
N PRO A 2 40.63 28.68 26.02
CA PRO A 2 39.33 29.34 25.88
C PRO A 2 39.48 30.86 25.67
N TYR A 3 38.41 31.52 25.23
CA TYR A 3 38.20 32.95 25.40
C TYR A 3 36.80 33.20 26.01
N SER A 4 36.85 33.71 27.24
CA SER A 4 35.99 34.75 27.84
C SER A 4 35.60 35.87 26.84
N ASP A 5 34.63 36.79 27.01
CA ASP A 5 33.71 37.24 28.08
C ASP A 5 32.74 38.27 27.40
N ASN A 6 31.61 38.79 27.91
CA ASN A 6 30.80 38.63 29.15
C ASN A 6 29.38 39.26 28.96
N VAL A 7 28.51 39.23 30.00
CA VAL A 7 27.60 40.30 30.55
C VAL A 7 26.82 41.22 29.55
N GLU A 8 25.51 41.50 29.67
CA GLU A 8 24.80 42.06 30.84
C GLU A 8 23.27 41.86 30.81
N ALA A 9 22.61 41.98 31.97
CA ALA A 9 21.16 42.04 32.11
C ALA A 9 20.70 43.48 32.43
N GLY A 10 19.52 43.89 31.94
CA GLY A 10 18.94 45.21 32.19
C GLY A 10 17.42 45.15 32.25
N ASP A 11 16.85 45.70 33.32
CA ASP A 11 15.46 45.51 33.75
C ASP A 11 14.56 46.73 33.42
N SER A 12 13.27 46.61 33.74
CA SER A 12 12.32 47.67 34.13
C SER A 12 11.24 48.19 33.13
N THR A 13 10.03 47.66 33.34
CA THR A 13 8.77 48.37 33.67
C THR A 13 8.00 49.28 32.68
N THR A 14 6.78 48.80 32.38
CA THR A 14 5.46 49.50 32.43
C THR A 14 5.15 50.73 31.55
N THR A 15 4.04 50.63 30.81
CA THR A 15 2.84 51.48 31.03
C THR A 15 1.59 50.84 30.40
N ALA A 16 0.39 51.22 30.85
CA ALA A 16 -0.87 50.54 30.53
C ALA A 16 -1.95 51.49 29.97
N ALA A 17 -2.82 50.96 29.11
CA ALA A 17 -4.22 51.38 28.88
C ALA A 17 -4.90 50.23 28.09
N SER A 18 -5.92 49.49 28.52
CA SER A 18 -7.22 49.81 29.14
C SER A 18 -8.30 50.33 28.16
N THR A 19 -9.12 49.42 27.64
CA THR A 19 -10.58 49.63 27.44
C THR A 19 -11.32 48.29 27.50
N SER A 20 -12.40 48.24 28.27
CA SER A 20 -13.43 47.18 28.27
C SER A 20 -14.26 47.24 26.97
N THR A 21 -15.24 46.39 26.63
CA THR A 21 -16.26 45.58 27.35
C THR A 21 -16.82 44.62 26.26
N LEU A 22 -17.39 43.42 26.49
CA LEU A 22 -18.64 43.15 27.20
C LEU A 22 -18.84 41.62 27.31
N ALA A 23 -19.44 41.15 28.40
CA ALA A 23 -19.77 39.73 28.59
C ALA A 23 -21.25 39.46 28.30
N LEU A 24 -21.57 38.22 27.91
CA LEU A 24 -22.93 37.69 27.93
C LEU A 24 -22.88 36.20 28.29
N ALA A 25 -23.12 35.91 29.56
CA ALA A 25 -23.30 34.57 30.07
C ALA A 25 -24.80 34.22 30.06
N VAL A 26 -25.13 32.95 29.82
CA VAL A 26 -26.47 32.39 30.02
C VAL A 26 -26.31 31.16 30.91
N GLU A 27 -26.83 31.25 32.14
CA GLU A 27 -27.00 30.10 33.03
C GLU A 27 -28.24 29.31 32.60
N MET A 28 -28.17 27.97 32.64
CA MET A 28 -29.33 27.12 32.95
C MET A 28 -28.89 25.87 33.72
N THR A 29 -29.04 25.96 35.04
CA THR A 29 -29.46 24.93 36.02
C THR A 29 -29.20 23.44 35.79
N GLU A 30 -28.64 22.84 36.83
CA GLU A 30 -28.49 21.40 37.11
C GLU A 30 -29.82 20.64 37.21
N MET A 31 -29.80 19.34 36.92
CA MET A 31 -30.69 18.33 37.54
C MET A 31 -29.87 17.06 37.83
N GLU A 32 -29.97 16.55 39.06
CA GLU A 32 -29.40 15.27 39.48
C GLU A 32 -30.29 14.06 39.08
N PRO A 33 -29.74 12.83 39.03
CA PRO A 33 -30.41 11.68 38.44
C PRO A 33 -31.35 10.95 39.41
N PHE A 34 -32.44 10.40 38.87
CA PHE A 34 -33.23 9.38 39.55
C PHE A 34 -32.52 8.02 39.54
N ARG A 35 -32.46 7.38 40.70
CA ARG A 35 -32.17 5.94 40.84
C ARG A 35 -33.49 5.17 40.77
N ASP A 36 -33.44 3.97 40.20
CA ASP A 36 -34.28 2.86 40.64
C ASP A 36 -33.45 1.58 40.62
N GLU A 37 -33.55 0.79 41.69
CA GLU A 37 -32.92 -0.53 41.84
C GLU A 37 -33.92 -1.61 41.42
N ILE A 38 -33.52 -2.56 40.57
CA ILE A 38 -34.18 -3.86 40.46
C ILE A 38 -33.12 -4.97 40.45
N ILE A 39 -33.35 -5.97 41.28
CA ILE A 39 -32.52 -7.17 41.49
C ILE A 39 -33.10 -8.33 40.65
N GLY A 40 -32.26 -9.16 40.04
CA GLY A 40 -32.64 -10.43 39.41
C GLY A 40 -31.41 -11.29 39.10
N ASP A 41 -31.43 -12.57 39.50
CA ASP A 41 -30.31 -13.52 39.44
C ASP A 41 -30.10 -14.18 38.06
N ASP A 42 -28.84 -14.56 37.82
CA ASP A 42 -28.26 -15.76 37.18
C ASP A 42 -28.86 -16.46 35.92
N ASN A 43 -27.92 -16.79 35.01
CA ASN A 43 -27.92 -17.82 33.93
C ASN A 43 -28.87 -17.56 32.75
N ASP A 44 -28.47 -17.67 31.47
CA ASP A 44 -27.74 -18.77 30.81
C ASP A 44 -26.86 -18.27 29.63
N ASP A 45 -26.16 -19.21 28.96
CA ASP A 45 -25.45 -19.01 27.68
C ASP A 45 -26.35 -18.41 26.57
N ASP A 46 -25.82 -17.51 25.73
CA ASP A 46 -25.98 -17.62 24.27
C ASP A 46 -25.02 -16.71 23.48
N HIS A 47 -24.83 -17.03 22.20
CA HIS A 47 -24.03 -16.25 21.25
C HIS A 47 -24.81 -15.04 20.71
N GLU A 48 -24.26 -13.83 20.78
CA GLU A 48 -24.79 -12.66 20.04
C GLU A 48 -23.72 -11.90 19.24
N GLU A 49 -24.06 -11.62 17.97
CA GLU A 49 -23.34 -10.71 17.09
C GLU A 49 -23.54 -9.26 17.56
N TYR A 50 -22.45 -8.50 17.67
CA TYR A 50 -22.52 -7.09 18.06
C TYR A 50 -22.65 -6.17 16.83
N GLU A 51 -23.88 -5.83 16.45
CA GLU A 51 -24.15 -4.64 15.63
C GLU A 51 -23.86 -3.36 16.46
N HIS A 52 -23.04 -2.46 15.92
CA HIS A 52 -22.83 -1.13 16.53
C HIS A 52 -23.81 -0.09 15.93
N PRO A 53 -24.61 0.61 16.77
CA PRO A 53 -25.64 1.52 16.28
C PRO A 53 -25.15 2.98 16.17
N TYR A 54 -25.05 3.51 14.94
CA TYR A 54 -25.11 4.96 14.70
C TYR A 54 -25.91 5.28 13.44
N ASN A 55 -27.17 5.67 13.64
CA ASN A 55 -28.12 5.97 12.57
C ASN A 55 -28.40 7.48 12.52
N TYR A 56 -28.10 8.14 11.40
CA TYR A 56 -28.47 9.54 11.17
C TYR A 56 -28.99 9.79 9.74
N ASN A 57 -30.31 9.71 9.61
CA ASN A 57 -31.18 10.41 8.66
C ASN A 57 -30.90 10.36 7.15
N ASN A 58 -31.55 9.39 6.51
CA ASN A 58 -32.51 9.61 5.41
C ASN A 58 -32.82 11.09 5.07
N ASN A 59 -32.42 11.56 3.88
CA ASN A 59 -33.09 12.68 3.18
C ASN A 59 -32.71 12.82 1.69
N VAL A 60 -32.87 11.76 0.87
CA VAL A 60 -32.73 11.84 -0.61
C VAL A 60 -33.86 11.10 -1.37
N LEU A 61 -34.98 10.74 -0.69
CA LEU A 61 -36.07 9.94 -1.29
C LEU A 61 -37.41 10.69 -1.47
N GLN A 62 -37.41 12.02 -1.62
CA GLN A 62 -38.59 12.80 -2.00
C GLN A 62 -38.33 13.94 -3.00
N THR A 63 -37.76 13.65 -4.18
CA THR A 63 -37.83 14.59 -5.32
C THR A 63 -37.83 13.93 -6.71
N LEU A 64 -38.50 12.78 -6.89
CA LEU A 64 -38.74 12.17 -8.21
C LEU A 64 -40.20 11.72 -8.41
N GLN A 65 -41.15 12.67 -8.28
CA GLN A 65 -42.55 12.49 -8.71
C GLN A 65 -43.09 13.72 -9.47
N SER A 66 -42.33 14.25 -10.42
CA SER A 66 -42.89 15.17 -11.43
C SER A 66 -41.99 15.33 -12.66
N ASP A 67 -41.96 14.34 -13.56
CA ASP A 67 -42.10 14.70 -14.98
C ASP A 67 -42.68 13.57 -15.84
N LYS A 68 -43.62 13.92 -16.73
CA LYS A 68 -44.31 13.00 -17.65
C LYS A 68 -44.14 13.50 -19.08
N ARG A 69 -42.92 13.39 -19.65
CA ARG A 69 -42.71 13.56 -21.10
C ARG A 69 -41.32 13.10 -21.62
N ALA A 70 -41.09 11.79 -21.75
CA ALA A 70 -40.10 11.22 -22.67
C ALA A 70 -40.25 9.69 -22.80
N ARG A 71 -41.15 9.20 -23.66
CA ARG A 71 -41.10 7.80 -24.13
C ARG A 71 -40.29 7.76 -25.43
N ARG A 72 -39.05 7.28 -25.38
CA ARG A 72 -38.35 6.83 -26.59
C ARG A 72 -38.87 5.43 -26.95
N SER A 73 -39.06 5.19 -28.25
CA SER A 73 -39.56 3.90 -28.74
C SER A 73 -38.53 2.77 -28.49
N PRO A 74 -38.95 1.54 -28.14
CA PRO A 74 -38.05 0.38 -28.08
C PRO A 74 -37.28 0.14 -29.39
N PHE A 75 -37.83 0.57 -30.52
CA PHE A 75 -37.23 0.41 -31.85
C PHE A 75 -35.92 1.20 -32.00
N CYS A 76 -35.81 2.39 -31.40
CA CYS A 76 -34.58 3.20 -31.43
C CYS A 76 -33.43 2.53 -30.65
N PHE A 77 -33.73 1.71 -29.64
CA PHE A 77 -32.71 0.95 -28.90
C PHE A 77 -32.21 -0.25 -29.71
N ARG A 78 -33.08 -0.94 -30.46
CA ARG A 78 -32.69 -2.04 -31.36
C ARG A 78 -31.79 -1.55 -32.50
N LEU A 79 -32.16 -0.46 -33.18
CA LEU A 79 -31.33 0.14 -34.22
C LEU A 79 -29.93 0.53 -33.70
N LEU A 80 -29.86 1.17 -32.53
CA LEU A 80 -28.57 1.58 -31.94
C LEU A 80 -27.70 0.36 -31.56
N ALA A 81 -28.31 -0.71 -31.05
CA ALA A 81 -27.60 -1.96 -30.76
C ALA A 81 -27.07 -2.62 -32.03
N LEU A 82 -27.88 -2.69 -33.09
CA LEU A 82 -27.50 -3.28 -34.38
C LEU A 82 -26.33 -2.52 -35.03
N SER A 83 -26.37 -1.18 -35.03
CA SER A 83 -25.25 -0.35 -35.51
C SER A 83 -23.95 -0.60 -34.74
N VAL A 84 -24.02 -0.79 -33.42
CA VAL A 84 -22.84 -1.10 -32.58
C VAL A 84 -22.30 -2.50 -32.89
N THR A 85 -23.17 -3.51 -33.03
CA THR A 85 -22.78 -4.87 -33.40
C THR A 85 -22.09 -4.92 -34.77
N ILE A 86 -22.62 -4.22 -35.78
CA ILE A 86 -22.01 -4.15 -37.12
C ILE A 86 -20.62 -3.53 -37.06
N VAL A 87 -20.42 -2.44 -36.30
CA VAL A 87 -19.11 -1.81 -36.12
C VAL A 87 -18.11 -2.73 -35.40
N ILE A 88 -18.57 -3.49 -34.40
CA ILE A 88 -17.74 -4.47 -33.67
C ILE A 88 -17.32 -5.63 -34.59
N VAL A 89 -18.25 -6.19 -35.37
CA VAL A 89 -17.96 -7.26 -36.34
C VAL A 89 -16.99 -6.77 -37.41
N ALA A 90 -17.19 -5.57 -37.96
CA ALA A 90 -16.26 -4.96 -38.91
C ALA A 90 -14.84 -4.78 -38.34
N ALA A 91 -14.72 -4.35 -37.08
CA ALA A 91 -13.44 -4.24 -36.38
C ALA A 91 -12.77 -5.61 -36.17
N ILE A 92 -13.54 -6.65 -35.82
CA ILE A 92 -13.04 -8.02 -35.65
C ILE A 92 -12.54 -8.59 -36.98
N VAL A 93 -13.29 -8.42 -38.07
CA VAL A 93 -12.89 -8.87 -39.42
C VAL A 93 -11.63 -8.13 -39.89
N ALA A 94 -11.55 -6.82 -39.69
CA ALA A 94 -10.37 -6.03 -40.00
C ALA A 94 -9.13 -6.45 -39.19
N SER A 95 -9.30 -6.88 -37.93
CA SER A 95 -8.21 -7.36 -37.08
C SER A 95 -7.68 -8.74 -37.49
N LYS A 96 -8.54 -9.63 -38.02
CA LYS A 96 -8.17 -10.99 -38.43
C LYS A 96 -7.51 -11.07 -39.80
N PHE A 97 -7.86 -10.18 -40.74
CA PHE A 97 -7.41 -10.26 -42.14
C PHE A 97 -6.47 -9.11 -42.54
N GLY A 98 -5.34 -9.00 -41.84
CA GLY A 98 -4.27 -8.07 -42.20
C GLY A 98 -3.67 -8.34 -43.60
N SER A 99 -3.90 -7.39 -44.52
CA SER A 99 -3.09 -7.18 -45.74
C SER A 99 -2.85 -8.38 -46.68
N SER A 100 -3.87 -9.19 -47.00
CA SER A 100 -3.86 -10.01 -48.23
C SER A 100 -5.24 -10.14 -48.86
N ALA A 101 -5.52 -9.36 -49.92
CA ALA A 101 -6.80 -9.40 -50.62
C ALA A 101 -6.79 -10.44 -51.76
N THR A 102 -7.80 -11.33 -51.76
CA THR A 102 -8.18 -12.15 -52.91
C THR A 102 -9.69 -11.98 -53.19
N SER A 103 -10.12 -12.35 -54.39
CA SER A 103 -11.36 -11.90 -55.03
C SER A 103 -12.69 -12.43 -54.46
N HIS A 104 -12.70 -12.96 -53.24
CA HIS A 104 -13.95 -13.30 -52.51
C HIS A 104 -14.30 -12.28 -51.42
N ASN A 105 -13.39 -11.41 -50.99
CA ASN A 105 -13.70 -10.35 -50.03
C ASN A 105 -14.37 -9.12 -50.67
N SER A 106 -14.62 -9.13 -51.99
CA SER A 106 -15.20 -7.99 -52.69
C SER A 106 -16.70 -7.81 -52.49
N SER A 107 -17.46 -8.88 -52.20
CA SER A 107 -18.89 -8.76 -51.90
C SER A 107 -19.11 -8.29 -50.47
N LEU A 108 -18.51 -8.98 -49.49
CA LEU A 108 -18.62 -8.61 -48.07
C LEU A 108 -18.23 -7.16 -47.78
N LEU A 109 -17.24 -6.59 -48.49
CA LEU A 109 -16.89 -5.18 -48.32
C LEU A 109 -17.95 -4.24 -48.92
N THR A 110 -18.57 -4.57 -50.07
CA THR A 110 -19.74 -3.80 -50.54
C THR A 110 -20.94 -3.96 -49.62
N ASP A 111 -21.16 -5.13 -49.02
CA ASP A 111 -22.30 -5.38 -48.13
C ASP A 111 -22.13 -4.59 -46.81
N VAL A 112 -20.89 -4.46 -46.31
CA VAL A 112 -20.54 -3.60 -45.16
C VAL A 112 -20.63 -2.10 -45.49
N ASP A 113 -20.12 -1.66 -46.65
CA ASP A 113 -20.26 -0.26 -47.08
C ASP A 113 -21.74 0.13 -47.26
N VAL A 114 -22.58 -0.76 -47.80
CA VAL A 114 -24.04 -0.58 -47.86
C VAL A 114 -24.64 -0.49 -46.46
N ALA A 115 -24.33 -1.39 -45.53
CA ALA A 115 -24.85 -1.35 -44.17
C ALA A 115 -24.49 -0.05 -43.41
N ILE A 116 -23.30 0.51 -43.68
CA ILE A 116 -22.85 1.79 -43.12
C ILE A 116 -23.62 2.97 -43.73
N ASP A 117 -23.81 3.00 -45.06
CA ASP A 117 -24.59 4.06 -45.73
C ASP A 117 -26.08 4.00 -45.35
N THR A 118 -26.68 2.81 -45.20
CA THR A 118 -28.07 2.65 -44.74
C THR A 118 -28.22 3.11 -43.28
N SER A 119 -27.27 2.79 -42.41
CA SER A 119 -27.24 3.28 -41.01
C SER A 119 -27.10 4.81 -40.95
N SER A 120 -26.27 5.38 -41.83
CA SER A 120 -26.10 6.83 -42.00
C SER A 120 -27.38 7.52 -42.46
N ALA A 121 -28.10 6.92 -43.44
CA ALA A 121 -29.37 7.44 -43.93
C ALA A 121 -30.46 7.43 -42.83
N ILE A 122 -30.61 6.32 -42.10
CA ILE A 122 -31.60 6.18 -41.01
C ILE A 122 -31.34 7.17 -39.86
N ALA A 123 -30.08 7.54 -39.61
CA ALA A 123 -29.74 8.56 -38.61
C ALA A 123 -30.13 10.00 -39.00
N THR A 124 -30.56 10.25 -40.25
CA THR A 124 -30.86 11.60 -40.77
C THR A 124 -32.35 11.87 -41.04
N THR A 125 -33.22 10.87 -40.95
CA THR A 125 -34.66 11.04 -41.12
C THR A 125 -35.32 11.51 -39.82
N ASN A 126 -36.04 12.63 -39.86
CA ASN A 126 -36.94 13.01 -38.77
C ASN A 126 -38.22 12.17 -38.86
N ASN A 127 -38.79 11.82 -37.70
CA ASN A 127 -40.00 11.01 -37.55
C ASN A 127 -41.13 11.36 -38.54
N ASP A 128 -41.82 10.31 -39.01
CA ASP A 128 -43.21 10.25 -39.53
C ASP A 128 -43.38 9.58 -40.93
N ASP A 129 -42.60 8.53 -41.27
CA ASP A 129 -42.88 7.66 -42.44
C ASP A 129 -42.79 6.15 -42.09
N ASP A 130 -43.89 5.59 -41.57
CA ASP A 130 -44.04 4.16 -41.23
C ASP A 130 -43.89 3.20 -42.45
N ALA A 131 -43.86 3.72 -43.68
CA ALA A 131 -43.73 2.90 -44.89
C ALA A 131 -42.31 2.36 -45.12
N ILE A 132 -41.27 3.14 -44.79
CA ILE A 132 -39.86 2.77 -45.02
C ILE A 132 -39.38 1.76 -43.97
N LEU A 133 -39.93 1.84 -42.75
CA LEU A 133 -39.59 0.94 -41.64
C LEU A 133 -39.96 -0.52 -41.90
N ASN A 134 -41.02 -0.78 -42.70
CA ASN A 134 -41.49 -2.13 -43.00
C ASN A 134 -40.72 -2.80 -44.17
N GLU A 135 -40.06 -2.05 -45.07
CA GLU A 135 -39.26 -2.65 -46.15
C GLU A 135 -37.93 -3.22 -45.63
N HIS A 136 -37.33 -2.59 -44.61
CA HIS A 136 -36.07 -3.06 -44.02
C HIS A 136 -36.24 -4.09 -42.89
N GLU A 137 -37.46 -4.34 -42.39
CA GLU A 137 -37.69 -5.32 -41.32
C GLU A 137 -37.38 -6.75 -41.82
N ALA A 138 -37.72 -7.06 -43.08
CA ALA A 138 -37.41 -8.34 -43.71
C ALA A 138 -35.92 -8.54 -44.02
N GLU A 139 -35.20 -7.48 -44.42
CA GLU A 139 -33.74 -7.54 -44.66
C GLU A 139 -32.95 -7.74 -43.36
N ILE A 140 -33.47 -7.24 -42.23
CA ILE A 140 -32.88 -7.46 -40.90
C ILE A 140 -33.16 -8.89 -40.41
N GLU A 141 -34.36 -9.43 -40.63
CA GLU A 141 -34.71 -10.81 -40.25
C GLU A 141 -33.87 -11.85 -41.02
N GLU A 142 -33.62 -11.63 -42.31
CA GLU A 142 -32.73 -12.46 -43.15
C GLU A 142 -31.25 -12.37 -42.71
N ALA A 143 -30.81 -11.20 -42.21
CA ALA A 143 -29.47 -11.02 -41.65
C ALA A 143 -29.30 -11.64 -40.25
N GLU A 144 -30.35 -11.63 -39.41
CA GLU A 144 -30.36 -12.28 -38.10
C GLU A 144 -30.36 -13.82 -38.23
N GLU A 145 -31.08 -14.40 -39.20
CA GLU A 145 -30.97 -15.85 -39.50
C GLU A 145 -29.57 -16.23 -40.01
N ALA A 146 -28.96 -15.42 -40.88
CA ALA A 146 -27.60 -15.68 -41.37
C ALA A 146 -26.53 -15.61 -40.26
N LEU A 147 -26.74 -14.81 -39.22
CA LEU A 147 -25.88 -14.74 -38.03
C LEU A 147 -26.17 -15.85 -37.00
N ALA A 148 -27.31 -16.54 -37.10
CA ALA A 148 -27.66 -17.66 -36.21
C ALA A 148 -27.09 -19.02 -36.67
N GLU A 149 -26.64 -19.15 -37.92
CA GLU A 149 -25.97 -20.38 -38.41
C GLU A 149 -24.47 -20.47 -38.02
N GLU A 150 -23.84 -19.39 -37.52
CA GLU A 150 -22.53 -19.44 -36.87
C GLU A 150 -22.66 -19.09 -35.37
N ASP A 151 -22.39 -20.07 -34.48
CA ASP A 151 -22.51 -19.94 -33.01
C ASP A 151 -21.76 -18.72 -32.41
N ILE A 152 -22.42 -17.56 -32.32
CA ILE A 152 -21.93 -16.36 -31.62
C ILE A 152 -22.91 -15.99 -30.50
N ILE A 153 -22.63 -16.49 -29.30
CA ILE A 153 -23.38 -16.14 -28.09
C ILE A 153 -22.96 -14.73 -27.63
N VAL A 154 -23.90 -13.79 -27.62
CA VAL A 154 -23.72 -12.47 -26.99
C VAL A 154 -24.09 -12.58 -25.51
N SER A 155 -23.13 -12.33 -24.62
CA SER A 155 -23.33 -12.28 -23.17
C SER A 155 -23.30 -10.85 -22.65
N ASP A 156 -24.26 -10.48 -21.79
CA ASP A 156 -24.22 -9.22 -21.03
C ASP A 156 -22.97 -9.17 -20.16
N ASP A 157 -22.07 -8.21 -20.43
CA ASP A 157 -20.75 -8.15 -19.80
C ASP A 157 -20.73 -7.28 -18.54
N ASP A 158 -21.17 -7.88 -17.43
CA ASP A 158 -20.91 -7.42 -16.06
C ASP A 158 -19.86 -8.32 -15.37
N THR A 159 -19.07 -9.10 -16.14
CA THR A 159 -18.19 -10.17 -15.59
C THR A 159 -16.72 -10.11 -16.03
N ALA A 160 -16.34 -9.26 -16.98
CA ALA A 160 -14.94 -9.16 -17.47
C ALA A 160 -13.87 -8.82 -16.41
N VAL A 161 -14.24 -8.37 -15.21
CA VAL A 161 -13.27 -8.15 -14.10
C VAL A 161 -12.86 -9.46 -13.42
N ASN A 162 -13.70 -10.49 -13.44
CA ASN A 162 -13.47 -11.76 -12.72
C ASN A 162 -12.83 -12.86 -13.57
N ASN A 163 -12.64 -12.66 -14.87
CA ASN A 163 -12.17 -13.69 -15.82
C ASN A 163 -10.80 -13.39 -16.48
N ILE A 164 -9.94 -12.60 -15.83
CA ILE A 164 -8.51 -12.64 -16.17
C ILE A 164 -7.94 -13.94 -15.61
N ASN A 165 -7.99 -14.99 -16.42
CA ASN A 165 -7.53 -16.33 -16.07
C ASN A 165 -5.99 -16.38 -16.03
N MET A 166 -5.40 -15.75 -15.01
CA MET A 166 -3.96 -15.75 -14.72
C MET A 166 -3.54 -17.13 -14.19
N ASN A 167 -3.54 -18.12 -15.07
CA ASN A 167 -2.96 -19.44 -14.81
C ASN A 167 -1.45 -19.30 -14.62
N ILE A 168 -1.05 -19.01 -13.39
CA ILE A 168 0.34 -19.09 -12.94
C ILE A 168 0.58 -20.54 -12.53
N ASP A 169 1.38 -21.23 -13.34
CA ASP A 169 1.85 -22.58 -13.04
C ASP A 169 2.90 -22.51 -11.91
N PHE A 170 2.40 -22.31 -10.68
CA PHE A 170 3.19 -22.49 -9.48
C PHE A 170 3.46 -23.99 -9.32
N ASP A 171 4.71 -24.40 -9.52
CA ASP A 171 5.15 -25.75 -9.14
C ASP A 171 5.03 -25.92 -7.61
N LEU A 172 3.87 -26.45 -7.22
CA LEU A 172 3.49 -26.81 -5.86
C LEU A 172 4.10 -28.15 -5.42
N GLY A 173 5.10 -28.66 -6.15
CA GLY A 173 5.93 -29.80 -5.76
C GLY A 173 6.51 -29.64 -4.34
N SER A 174 5.90 -30.38 -3.40
CA SER A 174 6.35 -30.64 -2.02
C SER A 174 7.05 -29.49 -1.28
N SER A 175 6.26 -28.66 -0.59
CA SER A 175 6.50 -28.12 0.77
C SER A 175 7.94 -28.04 1.33
N GLN A 176 8.94 -27.60 0.56
CA GLN A 176 10.21 -27.12 1.11
C GLN A 176 10.08 -25.64 1.43
N TRP A 177 9.86 -25.39 2.72
CA TRP A 177 9.87 -24.06 3.32
C TRP A 177 11.27 -23.47 3.28
N PHE A 178 11.38 -22.16 3.39
CA PHE A 178 12.69 -21.49 3.49
C PHE A 178 13.32 -21.82 4.85
N GLU A 179 14.45 -22.51 4.86
CA GLU A 179 15.09 -22.99 6.09
C GLU A 179 16.20 -22.01 6.53
N LEU A 180 16.03 -21.36 7.69
CA LEU A 180 17.04 -20.52 8.31
C LEU A 180 17.91 -21.33 9.28
N HIS A 181 19.22 -21.16 9.17
CA HIS A 181 20.21 -21.71 10.09
C HIS A 181 21.24 -20.64 10.44
N THR A 182 21.04 -19.93 11.54
CA THR A 182 22.06 -19.02 12.09
C THR A 182 22.91 -19.66 13.17
N GLY A 183 22.42 -20.73 13.82
CA GLY A 183 23.06 -21.31 15.00
C GLY A 183 22.88 -20.47 16.26
N ASN A 184 22.01 -19.46 16.21
CA ASN A 184 21.49 -18.76 17.36
C ASN A 184 20.02 -19.15 17.53
N ASP A 185 19.72 -19.89 18.61
CA ASP A 185 18.40 -20.45 18.84
C ASP A 185 17.28 -19.38 18.95
N ARG A 186 17.59 -18.16 19.41
CA ARG A 186 16.60 -17.07 19.52
C ARG A 186 16.23 -16.54 18.13
N ILE A 187 17.23 -16.28 17.27
CA ILE A 187 17.02 -15.85 15.88
C ILE A 187 16.26 -16.92 15.08
N ASP A 188 16.71 -18.18 15.17
CA ASP A 188 16.12 -19.30 14.44
C ASP A 188 14.72 -19.68 14.99
N THR A 189 14.39 -19.32 16.25
CA THR A 189 13.04 -19.44 16.82
C THR A 189 12.12 -18.31 16.40
N ALA A 190 12.57 -17.05 16.52
CA ALA A 190 11.81 -15.88 16.07
C ALA A 190 11.47 -15.95 14.57
N TYR A 191 12.36 -16.52 13.74
CA TYR A 191 12.08 -16.76 12.33
C TYR A 191 10.97 -17.81 12.11
N ARG A 192 11.02 -18.94 12.82
CA ARG A 192 9.95 -19.95 12.76
C ARG A 192 8.61 -19.40 13.27
N LEU A 193 8.65 -18.55 14.30
CA LEU A 193 7.47 -17.85 14.79
C LEU A 193 6.85 -16.96 13.70
N ALA A 194 7.63 -16.05 13.10
CA ALA A 194 7.14 -15.17 12.03
C ALA A 194 6.63 -15.94 10.80
N MET A 195 7.29 -17.04 10.42
CA MET A 195 6.84 -17.90 9.32
C MET A 195 5.52 -18.62 9.62
N ASN A 196 5.28 -19.03 10.88
CA ASN A 196 4.02 -19.62 11.29
C ASN A 196 2.91 -18.55 11.33
N GLU A 197 3.16 -17.42 12.00
CA GLU A 197 2.20 -16.33 12.15
C GLU A 197 1.78 -15.72 10.80
N LEU A 198 2.70 -15.61 9.84
CA LEU A 198 2.40 -15.25 8.45
C LEU A 198 1.38 -16.19 7.79
N ASN A 199 1.43 -17.49 8.06
CA ASN A 199 0.48 -18.45 7.47
C ASN A 199 -0.83 -18.54 8.25
N ASP A 200 -0.79 -18.30 9.56
CA ASP A 200 -1.98 -18.16 10.41
C ASP A 200 -2.80 -16.88 10.08
N ASN A 201 -2.21 -15.94 9.33
CA ASN A 201 -2.85 -14.75 8.75
C ASN A 201 -3.37 -14.95 7.31
N ILE A 202 -3.54 -16.20 6.87
CA ILE A 202 -4.10 -16.55 5.55
C ILE A 202 -5.49 -17.18 5.74
N VAL A 203 -6.46 -16.75 4.94
CA VAL A 203 -7.82 -17.29 4.94
C VAL A 203 -8.27 -17.59 3.51
N ASP A 204 -9.12 -18.60 3.35
CA ASP A 204 -9.68 -19.10 2.08
C ASP A 204 -11.21 -18.92 2.01
N GLN A 205 -11.76 -18.02 2.83
CA GLN A 205 -13.18 -17.71 2.92
C GLN A 205 -13.42 -16.20 3.01
N THR A 206 -14.54 -15.72 2.47
CA THR A 206 -15.03 -14.34 2.71
C THR A 206 -15.58 -14.20 4.14
N PRO A 207 -15.82 -12.98 4.65
CA PRO A 207 -16.46 -12.78 5.96
C PRO A 207 -17.82 -13.49 6.09
N GLU A 208 -18.53 -13.69 4.97
CA GLU A 208 -19.81 -14.40 4.85
C GLU A 208 -19.65 -15.93 4.70
N GLY A 209 -18.45 -16.45 4.95
CA GLY A 209 -18.11 -17.88 4.91
C GLY A 209 -18.06 -18.50 3.50
N GLN A 210 -18.06 -17.69 2.43
CA GLN A 210 -18.01 -18.22 1.07
C GLN A 210 -16.57 -18.58 0.67
N PRO A 211 -16.30 -19.78 0.12
CA PRO A 211 -14.97 -20.15 -0.34
C PRO A 211 -14.40 -19.18 -1.39
N THR A 212 -13.11 -18.87 -1.29
CA THR A 212 -12.39 -18.00 -2.22
C THR A 212 -10.91 -18.41 -2.26
N ASP A 213 -10.17 -17.99 -3.30
CA ASP A 213 -8.73 -18.22 -3.35
C ASP A 213 -8.04 -17.59 -2.12
N PRO A 214 -7.03 -18.26 -1.53
CA PRO A 214 -6.41 -17.80 -0.29
C PRO A 214 -5.86 -16.37 -0.39
N TYR A 215 -6.17 -15.55 0.61
CA TYR A 215 -5.73 -14.16 0.73
C TYR A 215 -5.30 -13.84 2.17
N PHE A 216 -4.58 -12.74 2.34
CA PHE A 216 -4.10 -12.28 3.65
C PHE A 216 -5.15 -11.44 4.39
N ILE A 217 -5.22 -11.65 5.70
CA ILE A 217 -5.85 -10.73 6.66
C ILE A 217 -4.78 -9.93 7.41
N ALA A 218 -5.13 -8.77 7.95
CA ALA A 218 -4.18 -7.91 8.63
C ALA A 218 -3.62 -8.52 9.93
N GLY A 219 -4.42 -9.26 10.71
CA GLY A 219 -3.92 -9.93 11.92
C GLY A 219 -4.98 -10.64 12.75
N HIS A 220 -4.61 -11.18 13.90
CA HIS A 220 -5.57 -11.81 14.83
C HIS A 220 -6.63 -10.82 15.35
N GLY A 221 -6.24 -9.56 15.60
CA GLY A 221 -7.17 -8.48 15.97
C GLY A 221 -7.93 -7.85 14.79
N TRP A 222 -7.60 -8.22 13.55
CA TRP A 222 -8.10 -7.61 12.32
C TRP A 222 -8.29 -8.67 11.22
N SER A 223 -9.44 -9.34 11.23
CA SER A 223 -9.80 -10.41 10.29
C SER A 223 -10.14 -9.93 8.87
N GLN A 224 -9.95 -8.64 8.58
CA GLN A 224 -10.17 -8.04 7.27
C GLN A 224 -8.86 -7.96 6.47
N LEU A 225 -8.98 -7.95 5.15
CA LEU A 225 -7.90 -7.52 4.25
C LEU A 225 -7.80 -6.00 4.27
N TRP A 226 -6.57 -5.49 4.35
CA TRP A 226 -6.24 -4.06 4.27
C TRP A 226 -5.17 -3.87 3.19
N THR A 227 -5.35 -2.84 2.35
CA THR A 227 -4.48 -2.52 1.21
C THR A 227 -3.06 -2.22 1.67
N ARG A 228 -2.90 -1.49 2.77
CA ARG A 228 -1.58 -1.11 3.29
C ARG A 228 -0.85 -2.26 3.94
N ASP A 229 -1.52 -2.97 4.85
CA ASP A 229 -0.98 -4.13 5.56
C ASP A 229 -0.49 -5.17 4.55
N THR A 230 -1.34 -5.47 3.55
CA THR A 230 -1.00 -6.35 2.42
C THR A 230 0.22 -5.82 1.65
N SER A 231 0.22 -4.55 1.25
CA SER A 231 1.29 -3.98 0.40
C SER A 231 2.63 -3.93 1.11
N TYR A 232 2.66 -3.47 2.37
CA TYR A 232 3.86 -3.43 3.18
C TYR A 232 4.38 -4.84 3.51
N ALA A 233 3.49 -5.78 3.83
CA ALA A 233 3.87 -7.16 4.12
C ALA A 233 4.45 -7.88 2.89
N ILE A 234 3.88 -7.64 1.71
CA ILE A 234 4.38 -8.17 0.44
C ILE A 234 5.79 -7.67 0.17
N GLU A 235 6.03 -6.36 0.30
CA GLU A 235 7.38 -5.78 0.19
C GLU A 235 8.35 -6.40 1.19
N LEU A 236 7.99 -6.45 2.47
CA LEU A 236 8.87 -6.91 3.55
C LEU A 236 9.24 -8.40 3.44
N GLY A 237 8.34 -9.27 3.00
CA GLY A 237 8.69 -10.66 2.72
C GLY A 237 7.56 -11.61 2.31
N ALA A 238 6.29 -11.27 2.53
CA ALA A 238 5.16 -12.15 2.15
C ALA A 238 5.14 -12.43 0.64
N GLY A 239 5.53 -11.46 -0.19
CA GLY A 239 5.61 -11.62 -1.65
C GLY A 239 6.62 -12.67 -2.12
N LEU A 240 7.68 -12.90 -1.33
CA LEU A 240 8.70 -13.89 -1.61
C LEU A 240 8.30 -15.27 -1.07
N VAL A 241 7.68 -15.33 0.11
CA VAL A 241 7.30 -16.59 0.79
C VAL A 241 6.00 -17.19 0.22
N ARG A 242 5.00 -16.35 -0.04
CA ARG A 242 3.66 -16.71 -0.55
C ARG A 242 3.25 -15.80 -1.72
N PRO A 243 3.93 -15.91 -2.88
CA PRO A 243 3.60 -15.12 -4.07
C PRO A 243 2.18 -15.38 -4.59
N ASP A 244 1.64 -16.58 -4.34
CA ASP A 244 0.28 -17.01 -4.63
C ASP A 244 -0.75 -16.14 -3.87
N VAL A 245 -0.66 -16.13 -2.53
CA VAL A 245 -1.58 -15.38 -1.65
C VAL A 245 -1.39 -13.87 -1.83
N SER A 246 -0.15 -13.45 -2.05
CA SER A 246 0.19 -12.04 -2.30
C SER A 246 -0.49 -11.48 -3.55
N LEU A 247 -0.56 -12.27 -4.63
CA LEU A 247 -1.27 -11.88 -5.85
C LEU A 247 -2.76 -11.73 -5.58
N THR A 248 -3.41 -12.77 -5.05
CA THR A 248 -4.85 -12.77 -4.74
C THR A 248 -5.23 -11.60 -3.83
N SER A 249 -4.39 -11.30 -2.84
CA SER A 249 -4.61 -10.19 -1.91
C SER A 249 -4.53 -8.84 -2.64
N LEU A 250 -3.50 -8.58 -3.46
CA LEU A 250 -3.38 -7.30 -4.18
C LEU A 250 -4.51 -7.07 -5.20
N LEU A 251 -5.02 -8.12 -5.84
CA LEU A 251 -6.16 -8.00 -6.76
C LEU A 251 -7.43 -7.56 -6.01
N LYS A 252 -7.65 -8.08 -4.79
CA LYS A 252 -8.73 -7.66 -3.88
C LYS A 252 -8.53 -6.24 -3.32
N CYS A 253 -7.31 -5.68 -3.35
CA CYS A 253 -6.99 -4.31 -2.90
C CYS A 253 -7.33 -3.22 -3.95
N THR A 254 -8.39 -3.37 -4.74
CA THR A 254 -8.73 -2.41 -5.80
C THR A 254 -10.21 -2.04 -5.84
N GLU A 255 -10.51 -0.85 -6.35
CA GLU A 255 -11.86 -0.34 -6.57
C GLU A 255 -12.03 0.26 -7.98
N ARG A 256 -13.28 0.44 -8.42
CA ARG A 256 -13.64 1.06 -9.70
C ARG A 256 -14.15 2.47 -9.46
N VAL A 257 -13.45 3.48 -9.98
CA VAL A 257 -13.80 4.89 -9.78
C VAL A 257 -13.92 5.65 -11.11
N ALA A 258 -14.82 6.60 -11.16
CA ALA A 258 -14.97 7.53 -12.28
C ALA A 258 -13.85 8.59 -12.24
N ILE A 259 -13.01 8.64 -13.26
CA ILE A 259 -11.94 9.65 -13.40
C ILE A 259 -12.25 10.54 -14.61
N GLN A 260 -12.14 11.86 -14.43
CA GLN A 260 -12.31 12.85 -15.50
C GLN A 260 -11.03 12.93 -16.36
N GLU A 261 -11.15 12.79 -17.68
CA GLU A 261 -10.05 13.00 -18.63
C GLU A 261 -10.51 13.93 -19.77
N GLY A 262 -10.06 15.19 -19.70
CA GLY A 262 -10.55 16.24 -20.59
C GLY A 262 -12.05 16.47 -20.39
N SER A 263 -12.84 16.31 -21.45
CA SER A 263 -14.31 16.36 -21.41
C SER A 263 -14.98 15.03 -21.07
N SER A 264 -14.24 13.93 -21.01
CA SER A 264 -14.76 12.56 -20.83
C SER A 264 -14.64 12.09 -19.39
N VAL A 265 -15.48 11.12 -19.00
CA VAL A 265 -15.39 10.39 -17.73
C VAL A 265 -15.20 8.92 -18.03
N HIS A 266 -14.22 8.29 -17.40
CA HIS A 266 -13.92 6.88 -17.57
C HIS A 266 -13.86 6.17 -16.22
N ASN A 267 -14.60 5.07 -16.08
CA ASN A 267 -14.45 4.17 -14.94
C ASN A 267 -13.12 3.43 -15.06
N GLN A 268 -12.18 3.70 -14.16
CA GLN A 268 -10.84 3.12 -14.11
C GLN A 268 -10.64 2.35 -12.80
N THR A 269 -9.78 1.33 -12.85
CA THR A 269 -9.43 0.55 -11.66
C THR A 269 -8.28 1.25 -10.94
N VAL A 270 -8.43 1.44 -9.64
CA VAL A 270 -7.45 2.11 -8.78
C VAL A 270 -7.19 1.29 -7.53
N TRP A 271 -6.09 1.55 -6.84
CA TRP A 271 -5.84 1.01 -5.51
C TRP A 271 -6.95 1.46 -4.55
N TYR A 272 -7.49 0.52 -3.79
CA TYR A 272 -8.57 0.77 -2.84
C TYR A 272 -8.05 1.56 -1.65
N GLN A 273 -8.83 2.55 -1.20
CA GLN A 273 -8.54 3.24 0.04
C GLN A 273 -9.28 2.57 1.20
N ASP A 274 -8.50 1.97 2.11
CA ASP A 274 -9.04 1.31 3.29
C ASP A 274 -9.96 2.23 4.11
N SER A 275 -11.07 1.68 4.61
CA SER A 275 -12.11 2.43 5.33
C SER A 275 -12.02 2.18 6.84
N CYS A 276 -12.06 3.24 7.65
CA CYS A 276 -12.01 3.16 9.11
C CYS A 276 -12.79 4.31 9.75
N GLY A 277 -13.55 4.05 10.83
CA GLY A 277 -14.42 5.04 11.48
C GLY A 277 -13.71 6.25 12.11
N HIS A 278 -12.39 6.19 12.28
CA HIS A 278 -11.56 7.25 12.88
C HIS A 278 -10.71 8.02 11.86
N PHE A 279 -10.70 7.56 10.62
CA PHE A 279 -10.08 8.23 9.49
C PHE A 279 -11.20 8.85 8.64
N GLY A 280 -10.94 10.00 8.03
CA GLY A 280 -11.71 10.29 6.81
C GLY A 280 -11.20 9.33 5.74
N GLY A 281 -12.07 8.58 5.07
CA GLY A 281 -11.69 7.83 3.86
C GLY A 281 -11.23 8.78 2.73
N TRP A 282 -11.05 8.26 1.52
CA TRP A 282 -10.71 9.09 0.36
C TRP A 282 -11.65 10.31 0.25
N PRO A 283 -11.14 11.54 0.09
CA PRO A 283 -9.75 11.93 -0.23
C PRO A 283 -8.88 12.30 1.00
N ASN A 284 -9.33 12.10 2.24
CA ASN A 284 -8.63 12.61 3.43
C ASN A 284 -7.54 11.66 3.96
N LEU A 285 -7.81 10.36 3.93
CA LEU A 285 -6.81 9.30 3.85
C LEU A 285 -6.59 9.04 2.36
N SER A 286 -5.35 9.15 1.92
CA SER A 286 -4.98 9.16 0.50
C SER A 286 -3.71 8.35 0.21
N ASP A 287 -3.42 7.34 1.05
CA ASP A 287 -2.20 6.53 0.98
C ASP A 287 -2.35 5.22 0.20
N ALA A 288 -3.54 4.94 -0.36
CA ALA A 288 -3.85 3.76 -1.21
C ALA A 288 -2.79 3.48 -2.31
N ILE A 289 -2.09 4.52 -2.79
CA ILE A 289 -0.98 4.39 -3.75
C ILE A 289 0.15 3.45 -3.28
N VAL A 290 0.21 3.09 -1.99
CA VAL A 290 1.07 2.04 -1.45
C VAL A 290 0.95 0.69 -2.18
N GLY A 291 -0.21 0.39 -2.78
CA GLY A 291 -0.40 -0.79 -3.63
C GLY A 291 0.64 -0.91 -4.75
N ALA A 292 1.15 0.23 -5.26
CA ALA A 292 2.23 0.26 -6.24
C ALA A 292 3.55 -0.33 -5.71
N ARG A 293 3.87 -0.14 -4.41
CA ARG A 293 5.05 -0.76 -3.77
C ARG A 293 4.86 -2.27 -3.64
N GLY A 294 3.71 -2.71 -3.10
CA GLY A 294 3.40 -4.14 -2.97
C GLY A 294 3.44 -4.86 -4.32
N ALA A 295 2.82 -4.28 -5.35
CA ALA A 295 2.83 -4.85 -6.69
C ALA A 295 4.21 -4.86 -7.36
N TRP A 296 5.02 -3.80 -7.19
CA TRP A 296 6.41 -3.82 -7.66
C TRP A 296 7.23 -4.93 -7.01
N TYR A 297 7.11 -5.11 -5.70
CA TYR A 297 7.85 -6.16 -4.99
C TYR A 297 7.40 -7.56 -5.41
N LEU A 298 6.09 -7.81 -5.53
CA LEU A 298 5.59 -9.07 -6.07
C LEU A 298 6.09 -9.34 -7.50
N TYR A 299 6.21 -8.31 -8.34
CA TYR A 299 6.83 -8.45 -9.66
C TYR A 299 8.31 -8.83 -9.58
N VAL A 300 9.15 -8.16 -8.77
CA VAL A 300 10.59 -8.51 -8.75
C VAL A 300 10.84 -9.92 -8.20
N TYR A 301 9.98 -10.43 -7.30
CA TYR A 301 10.03 -11.80 -6.79
C TYR A 301 9.59 -12.85 -7.83
N THR A 302 8.52 -12.59 -8.60
CA THR A 302 7.89 -13.57 -9.51
C THR A 302 8.35 -13.48 -10.97
N GLY A 303 8.68 -12.28 -11.44
CA GLY A 303 8.92 -11.97 -12.85
C GLY A 303 7.64 -11.91 -13.70
N ASN A 304 6.44 -11.93 -13.11
CA ASN A 304 5.17 -11.97 -13.85
C ASN A 304 4.86 -10.63 -14.56
N THR A 305 5.08 -10.57 -15.87
CA THR A 305 4.86 -9.36 -16.69
C THR A 305 3.39 -9.06 -16.96
N THR A 306 2.50 -10.06 -16.99
CA THR A 306 1.05 -9.83 -17.13
C THR A 306 0.51 -9.12 -15.88
N PHE A 307 0.94 -9.55 -14.70
CA PHE A 307 0.65 -8.83 -13.46
C PHE A 307 1.28 -7.44 -13.43
N LEU A 308 2.49 -7.26 -13.96
CA LEU A 308 3.13 -5.95 -14.06
C LEU A 308 2.34 -4.95 -14.91
N GLU A 309 1.74 -5.40 -16.03
CA GLU A 309 0.91 -4.58 -16.91
C GLU A 309 -0.38 -4.10 -16.21
N TRP A 310 -1.03 -5.00 -15.49
CA TRP A 310 -2.16 -4.67 -14.62
C TRP A 310 -1.75 -3.67 -13.52
N ALA A 311 -0.64 -3.92 -12.83
CA ALA A 311 -0.14 -3.07 -11.75
C ALA A 311 0.25 -1.66 -12.24
N PHE A 312 0.86 -1.56 -13.42
CA PHE A 312 1.17 -0.30 -14.09
C PHE A 312 -0.12 0.49 -14.37
N THR A 313 -1.11 -0.15 -14.98
CA THR A 313 -2.39 0.48 -15.34
C THR A 313 -3.17 0.97 -14.11
N THR A 314 -3.28 0.13 -13.07
CA THR A 314 -3.91 0.48 -11.79
C THR A 314 -3.16 1.62 -11.08
N THR A 315 -1.83 1.61 -11.10
CA THR A 315 -1.01 2.66 -10.47
C THR A 315 -1.12 3.99 -11.23
N VAL A 316 -1.05 3.99 -12.56
CA VAL A 316 -1.23 5.21 -13.37
C VAL A 316 -2.63 5.81 -13.16
N SER A 317 -3.67 4.98 -13.09
CA SER A 317 -5.04 5.41 -12.80
C SER A 317 -5.15 6.02 -11.40
N SER A 318 -4.52 5.39 -10.40
CA SER A 318 -4.50 5.88 -9.01
C SER A 318 -3.78 7.23 -8.89
N LEU A 319 -2.66 7.41 -9.61
CA LEU A 319 -1.95 8.69 -9.69
C LEU A 319 -2.81 9.78 -10.35
N LYS A 320 -3.57 9.47 -11.42
CA LYS A 320 -4.50 10.43 -12.05
C LYS A 320 -5.58 10.90 -11.06
N ARG A 321 -6.22 9.97 -10.33
CA ARG A 321 -7.21 10.28 -9.27
C ARG A 321 -6.60 11.21 -8.22
N ALA A 322 -5.40 10.88 -7.74
CA ALA A 322 -4.71 11.67 -6.73
C ALA A 322 -4.26 13.07 -7.21
N GLU A 323 -3.81 13.17 -8.47
CA GLU A 323 -3.47 14.45 -9.13
C GLU A 323 -4.69 15.41 -9.14
N GLN A 324 -5.91 14.88 -9.28
CA GLN A 324 -7.15 15.65 -9.27
C GLN A 324 -7.58 16.00 -7.84
N ASP A 325 -7.69 15.00 -6.97
CA ASP A 325 -8.39 15.13 -5.69
C ASP A 325 -7.53 15.75 -4.58
N VAL A 326 -6.24 15.40 -4.51
CA VAL A 326 -5.40 15.66 -3.32
C VAL A 326 -4.07 16.35 -3.60
N LYS A 327 -3.58 16.41 -4.85
CA LYS A 327 -2.32 17.13 -5.15
C LYS A 327 -2.53 18.64 -5.08
N ARG A 328 -1.90 19.32 -4.13
CA ARG A 328 -2.06 20.77 -3.88
C ARG A 328 -0.72 21.42 -3.55
N HIS A 329 -0.38 22.49 -4.28
CA HIS A 329 0.88 23.23 -4.11
C HIS A 329 2.13 22.34 -4.15
N GLY A 330 2.23 21.39 -5.09
CA GLY A 330 3.43 20.56 -5.31
C GLY A 330 3.46 19.24 -4.52
N LEU A 331 2.90 19.22 -3.31
CA LEU A 331 2.77 18.04 -2.46
C LEU A 331 1.36 17.43 -2.54
N PHE A 332 1.20 16.23 -2.00
CA PHE A 332 -0.07 15.54 -1.83
C PHE A 332 -0.62 15.79 -0.42
N HIS A 333 -1.89 16.21 -0.38
CA HIS A 333 -2.69 16.32 0.83
C HIS A 333 -3.16 14.94 1.31
N GLY A 334 -3.24 14.78 2.62
CA GLY A 334 -3.74 13.56 3.26
C GLY A 334 -3.05 13.29 4.60
N CYS A 335 -3.70 12.52 5.46
CA CYS A 335 -3.03 11.99 6.65
C CYS A 335 -1.88 11.04 6.25
N SER A 336 -0.97 10.82 7.18
CA SER A 336 0.15 9.90 7.02
C SER A 336 -0.33 8.48 6.87
N SER A 337 0.47 7.67 6.17
CA SER A 337 0.19 6.25 6.10
C SER A 337 0.20 5.62 7.49
N PHE A 338 -0.70 4.66 7.69
CA PHE A 338 -1.07 3.97 8.94
C PHE A 338 -1.50 4.80 10.16
N MET A 339 -1.16 6.09 10.27
CA MET A 339 -1.36 6.90 11.47
C MET A 339 -2.79 7.49 11.59
N GLU A 340 -3.62 7.03 12.54
CA GLU A 340 -4.98 7.59 12.72
C GLU A 340 -5.00 9.06 13.19
N SER A 341 -6.02 9.81 12.73
CA SER A 341 -6.29 11.20 13.15
C SER A 341 -6.51 11.37 14.67
N ASN A 342 -6.98 10.31 15.34
CA ASN A 342 -7.32 10.30 16.76
C ASN A 342 -6.11 10.18 17.69
N SER A 343 -4.97 9.73 17.17
CA SER A 343 -3.90 9.17 17.99
C SER A 343 -2.49 9.45 17.48
N GLY A 344 -2.34 9.61 16.16
CA GLY A 344 -1.11 10.01 15.49
C GLY A 344 -0.99 11.51 15.24
N TYR A 345 -1.88 12.36 15.78
CA TYR A 345 -1.96 13.80 15.44
C TYR A 345 -2.28 14.69 16.65
N PRO A 346 -1.92 16.00 16.63
CA PRO A 346 -2.38 16.97 17.63
C PRO A 346 -3.91 16.95 17.83
N SER A 347 -4.39 17.26 19.03
CA SER A 347 -5.82 17.15 19.36
C SER A 347 -6.78 17.95 18.47
N LYS A 348 -6.30 18.97 17.72
CA LYS A 348 -7.11 19.71 16.72
C LYS A 348 -7.62 18.83 15.56
N TYR A 349 -6.95 17.71 15.29
CA TYR A 349 -7.28 16.77 14.21
C TYR A 349 -8.14 15.58 14.64
N LYS A 350 -8.34 15.36 15.95
CA LYS A 350 -9.10 14.20 16.47
C LYS A 350 -10.52 14.21 15.90
N LEU A 351 -10.92 13.09 15.28
CA LEU A 351 -12.19 12.91 14.55
C LEU A 351 -12.45 13.96 13.45
N ASN A 352 -11.42 14.66 12.97
CA ASN A 352 -11.53 15.75 11.99
C ASN A 352 -10.81 15.38 10.69
N GLY A 353 -11.39 14.43 9.95
CA GLY A 353 -10.90 13.95 8.66
C GLY A 353 -10.59 15.08 7.68
N GLN A 354 -11.46 16.08 7.57
CA GLN A 354 -11.28 17.21 6.64
C GLN A 354 -10.12 18.14 6.98
N LEU A 355 -9.69 18.20 8.24
CA LEU A 355 -8.53 19.01 8.66
C LEU A 355 -7.23 18.21 8.53
N VAL A 356 -7.22 16.94 8.96
CA VAL A 356 -6.01 16.09 8.81
C VAL A 356 -5.72 15.81 7.33
N GLY A 357 -6.77 15.70 6.52
CA GLY A 357 -6.69 15.59 5.07
C GLY A 357 -6.15 16.81 4.34
N ARG A 358 -5.78 17.90 5.05
CA ARG A 358 -5.04 19.06 4.49
C ARG A 358 -3.56 19.07 4.85
N THR A 359 -3.13 18.20 5.76
CA THR A 359 -1.71 18.02 6.08
C THR A 359 -0.99 17.36 4.91
N ARG A 360 0.34 17.47 4.88
CA ARG A 360 1.21 16.85 3.88
C ARG A 360 2.22 15.98 4.60
N ALA A 361 1.80 14.75 4.88
CA ALA A 361 2.62 13.80 5.62
C ALA A 361 3.77 13.23 4.79
N LEU A 362 4.89 12.95 5.47
CA LEU A 362 6.11 12.43 4.88
C LEU A 362 5.89 11.06 4.24
N SER A 363 5.35 10.07 4.97
CA SER A 363 5.14 8.73 4.40
C SER A 363 4.18 8.78 3.20
N THR A 364 3.05 9.49 3.28
CA THR A 364 2.11 9.64 2.16
C THR A 364 2.76 10.30 0.92
N ASN A 365 3.55 11.36 1.10
CA ASN A 365 4.26 11.98 -0.03
C ASN A 365 5.40 11.10 -0.58
N MET A 366 6.08 10.34 0.27
CA MET A 366 7.03 9.30 -0.16
C MET A 366 6.34 8.20 -0.98
N LEU A 367 5.17 7.72 -0.55
CA LEU A 367 4.38 6.73 -1.28
C LEU A 367 3.93 7.25 -2.65
N TYR A 368 3.54 8.53 -2.77
CA TYR A 368 3.28 9.15 -4.07
C TYR A 368 4.53 9.29 -4.94
N TRP A 369 5.68 9.60 -4.34
CA TRP A 369 6.96 9.58 -5.06
C TRP A 369 7.28 8.19 -5.57
N ASN A 370 7.11 7.15 -4.75
CA ASN A 370 7.25 5.76 -5.16
C ASN A 370 6.25 5.41 -6.27
N GLY A 371 4.98 5.83 -6.16
CA GLY A 371 3.97 5.62 -7.19
C GLY A 371 4.44 6.12 -8.57
N TYR A 372 4.93 7.36 -8.66
CA TYR A 372 5.48 7.90 -9.90
C TYR A 372 6.74 7.17 -10.38
N HIS A 373 7.73 6.97 -9.50
CA HIS A 373 9.00 6.35 -9.84
C HIS A 373 8.83 4.89 -10.29
N LEU A 374 8.04 4.11 -9.54
CA LEU A 374 7.74 2.72 -9.87
C LEU A 374 6.88 2.63 -11.13
N ALA A 375 5.86 3.47 -11.32
CA ALA A 375 5.09 3.49 -12.56
C ALA A 375 5.96 3.81 -13.79
N SER A 376 6.96 4.70 -13.66
CA SER A 376 7.94 4.94 -14.72
C SER A 376 8.72 3.67 -15.05
N ARG A 377 9.30 3.00 -14.04
CA ARG A 377 10.09 1.75 -14.22
C ARG A 377 9.25 0.60 -14.77
N MET A 378 8.01 0.45 -14.33
CA MET A 378 7.05 -0.51 -14.89
C MET A 378 6.81 -0.21 -16.38
N GLY A 379 6.54 1.06 -16.73
CA GLY A 379 6.32 1.48 -18.11
C GLY A 379 7.56 1.30 -19.01
N GLU A 380 8.76 1.50 -18.49
CA GLU A 380 10.02 1.22 -19.20
C GLU A 380 10.18 -0.28 -19.51
N ILE A 381 9.92 -1.15 -18.53
CA ILE A 381 9.99 -2.62 -18.68
C ILE A 381 8.93 -3.12 -19.68
N LEU A 382 7.73 -2.54 -19.65
CA LEU A 382 6.61 -2.88 -20.52
C LEU A 382 6.71 -2.23 -21.92
N MET A 383 7.69 -1.35 -22.16
CA MET A 383 7.80 -0.54 -23.38
C MET A 383 6.52 0.29 -23.67
N ALA A 384 5.90 0.83 -22.61
CA ALA A 384 4.73 1.70 -22.69
C ALA A 384 5.05 3.04 -23.39
N ASP A 385 4.03 3.87 -23.64
CA ASP A 385 4.21 5.17 -24.30
C ASP A 385 5.30 6.01 -23.61
N SER A 386 6.34 6.34 -24.39
CA SER A 386 7.50 7.09 -23.92
C SER A 386 7.14 8.48 -23.38
N THR A 387 6.04 9.10 -23.85
CA THR A 387 5.60 10.41 -23.35
C THR A 387 5.01 10.29 -21.95
N LEU A 388 4.18 9.28 -21.70
CA LEU A 388 3.65 8.94 -20.38
C LEU A 388 4.77 8.55 -19.41
N VAL A 389 5.71 7.70 -19.82
CA VAL A 389 6.86 7.31 -18.99
C VAL A 389 7.68 8.54 -18.60
N ALA A 390 8.07 9.38 -19.57
CA ALA A 390 8.79 10.63 -19.29
C ALA A 390 8.01 11.61 -18.39
N ARG A 391 6.67 11.65 -18.51
CA ARG A 391 5.81 12.43 -17.61
C ARG A 391 5.88 11.90 -16.17
N LEU A 392 5.80 10.59 -15.98
CA LEU A 392 5.85 9.95 -14.65
C LEU A 392 7.21 10.21 -13.97
N ALA A 393 8.32 9.97 -14.66
CA ALA A 393 9.66 10.32 -14.19
C ALA A 393 9.79 11.81 -13.81
N ASN A 394 9.28 12.71 -14.65
CA ASN A 394 9.33 14.15 -14.38
C ASN A 394 8.48 14.57 -13.17
N GLN A 395 7.36 13.91 -12.91
CA GLN A 395 6.56 14.14 -11.70
C GLN A 395 7.24 13.59 -10.44
N ALA A 396 7.95 12.46 -10.53
CA ALA A 396 8.78 11.96 -9.44
C ALA A 396 9.87 12.97 -9.05
N GLU A 397 10.64 13.51 -9.99
CA GLU A 397 11.70 14.49 -9.70
C GLU A 397 11.16 15.83 -9.15
N LYS A 398 9.99 16.28 -9.62
CA LYS A 398 9.30 17.43 -9.04
C LYS A 398 8.89 17.18 -7.59
N LEU A 399 8.24 16.05 -7.31
CA LEU A 399 7.79 15.70 -5.97
C LEU A 399 8.97 15.47 -5.02
N LYS A 400 10.05 14.84 -5.51
CA LYS A 400 11.35 14.71 -4.80
C LYS A 400 11.87 16.08 -4.39
N THR A 401 11.88 17.04 -5.29
CA THR A 401 12.33 18.41 -5.01
C THR A 401 11.47 19.09 -3.94
N GLU A 402 10.14 18.98 -4.03
CA GLU A 402 9.21 19.52 -3.03
C GLU A 402 9.43 18.90 -1.63
N ILE A 403 9.44 17.57 -1.52
CA ILE A 403 9.66 16.86 -0.24
C ILE A 403 11.02 17.23 0.36
N ARG A 404 12.10 17.15 -0.44
CA ARG A 404 13.48 17.42 -0.01
C ARG A 404 13.72 18.86 0.44
N THR A 405 12.88 19.79 0.01
CA THR A 405 12.97 21.23 0.33
C THR A 405 12.08 21.59 1.50
N ARG A 406 10.80 21.16 1.47
CA ARG A 406 9.78 21.60 2.43
C ARG A 406 9.80 20.81 3.71
N LEU A 407 9.89 19.48 3.63
CA LEU A 407 9.79 18.64 4.83
C LEU A 407 11.13 18.49 5.57
N TRP A 408 12.25 19.01 5.06
CA TRP A 408 13.56 18.82 5.70
C TRP A 408 13.79 19.75 6.90
N LYS A 409 14.16 19.19 8.05
CA LYS A 409 14.43 19.95 9.29
C LYS A 409 15.93 20.06 9.55
N GLU A 410 16.57 21.05 8.92
CA GLU A 410 18.02 21.28 8.99
C GLU A 410 18.59 21.22 10.43
N GLN A 411 17.93 21.85 11.41
CA GLN A 411 18.38 21.87 12.81
C GLN A 411 18.23 20.53 13.56
N LYS A 412 17.38 19.62 13.06
CA LYS A 412 17.16 18.29 13.65
C LYS A 412 17.91 17.19 12.89
N GLY A 413 18.30 17.43 11.63
CA GLY A 413 19.07 16.51 10.82
C GLY A 413 18.26 15.36 10.19
N TYR A 414 16.93 15.50 10.14
CA TYR A 414 15.98 14.53 9.61
C TYR A 414 14.74 15.26 9.00
N TYR A 415 13.76 14.52 8.46
CA TYR A 415 12.53 15.07 7.88
C TYR A 415 11.39 15.24 8.92
N ALA A 416 10.55 16.25 8.72
CA ALA A 416 9.34 16.44 9.50
C ALA A 416 8.34 15.33 9.22
N TYR A 417 7.60 14.91 10.24
CA TYR A 417 6.47 13.98 10.10
C TYR A 417 5.43 14.52 9.11
N PHE A 418 5.02 15.79 9.23
CA PHE A 418 4.18 16.47 8.24
C PHE A 418 4.39 17.99 8.23
N GLU A 419 3.97 18.59 7.13
CA GLU A 419 3.65 20.02 7.04
C GLU A 419 2.14 20.19 7.26
N ASP A 420 1.74 21.14 8.10
CA ASP A 420 0.37 21.33 8.58
C ASP A 420 -0.50 22.15 7.61
N GLU A 421 -1.77 22.40 7.94
CA GLU A 421 -2.69 23.12 7.05
C GLU A 421 -2.35 24.60 6.82
N ASN A 422 -1.39 25.15 7.57
CA ASN A 422 -0.88 26.51 7.49
C ASN A 422 0.53 26.56 6.85
N ASP A 423 0.97 25.44 6.26
CA ASP A 423 2.29 25.21 5.70
C ASP A 423 3.44 25.22 6.74
N GLU A 424 3.15 24.95 8.03
CA GLU A 424 4.14 24.86 9.11
C GLU A 424 4.61 23.41 9.39
N LEU A 425 5.91 23.20 9.61
CA LEU A 425 6.44 21.88 9.97
C LEU A 425 6.23 21.56 11.46
N VAL A 426 5.64 20.40 11.76
CA VAL A 426 5.49 19.94 13.16
C VAL A 426 6.84 19.57 13.79
N GLU A 427 6.90 19.50 15.14
CA GLU A 427 8.13 19.10 15.83
C GLU A 427 8.54 17.65 15.50
N GLN A 428 7.55 16.80 15.30
CA GLN A 428 7.65 15.35 15.22
C GLN A 428 8.44 14.85 14.00
N MET A 429 9.12 13.72 14.19
CA MET A 429 9.53 12.78 13.15
C MET A 429 8.56 11.59 13.11
N GLU A 430 8.55 10.84 12.00
CA GLU A 430 7.84 9.58 11.85
C GLU A 430 8.79 8.48 11.37
N GLY A 431 8.84 7.36 12.10
CA GLY A 431 9.81 6.29 11.82
C GLY A 431 9.63 5.65 10.44
N LEU A 432 8.38 5.48 9.98
CA LEU A 432 8.10 4.93 8.66
C LEU A 432 8.51 5.89 7.54
N GLY A 433 8.17 7.18 7.65
CA GLY A 433 8.56 8.19 6.69
C GLY A 433 10.08 8.28 6.51
N GLU A 434 10.84 8.30 7.61
CA GLU A 434 12.31 8.27 7.56
C GLU A 434 12.87 6.98 6.93
N ALA A 435 12.28 5.83 7.25
CA ALA A 435 12.71 4.57 6.65
C ALA A 435 12.41 4.53 5.13
N LEU A 436 11.25 5.04 4.70
CA LEU A 436 10.89 5.15 3.28
C LEU A 436 11.81 6.11 2.52
N VAL A 437 12.20 7.24 3.12
CA VAL A 437 13.20 8.18 2.57
C VAL A 437 14.54 7.47 2.29
N LEU A 438 14.98 6.61 3.20
CA LEU A 438 16.24 5.88 3.08
C LEU A 438 16.16 4.69 2.11
N LEU A 439 15.07 3.94 2.10
CA LEU A 439 14.89 2.73 1.28
C LEU A 439 14.46 3.01 -0.16
N SER A 440 13.89 4.18 -0.43
CA SER A 440 13.56 4.57 -1.79
C SER A 440 14.84 4.83 -2.58
N GLU A 441 15.18 3.89 -3.47
CA GLU A 441 16.24 4.03 -4.48
C GLU A 441 16.10 5.40 -5.18
N ASP A 442 17.21 6.07 -5.45
CA ASP A 442 17.25 7.42 -6.06
C ASP A 442 16.48 8.56 -5.34
N PHE A 443 15.95 8.38 -4.11
CA PHE A 443 15.31 9.49 -3.38
C PHE A 443 16.30 10.34 -2.57
N GLU A 444 16.94 9.75 -1.55
CA GLU A 444 17.94 10.43 -0.72
C GLU A 444 19.36 10.00 -1.08
N GLU A 445 19.96 10.74 -2.01
CA GLU A 445 21.32 10.51 -2.53
C GLU A 445 22.40 11.26 -1.74
N SER A 446 22.03 12.25 -0.90
CA SER A 446 23.02 13.01 -0.14
C SER A 446 23.55 12.16 1.00
N GLY A 447 24.76 11.60 0.82
CA GLY A 447 25.44 10.81 1.86
C GLY A 447 25.59 11.54 3.20
N HIS A 448 25.53 12.88 3.22
CA HIS A 448 25.43 13.64 4.47
C HIS A 448 24.05 13.52 5.12
N ARG A 449 22.95 13.74 4.38
CA ARG A 449 21.58 13.57 4.89
C ARG A 449 21.30 12.13 5.30
N ILE A 450 21.72 11.13 4.50
CA ILE A 450 21.59 9.70 4.84
C ILE A 450 22.19 9.41 6.23
N ARG A 451 23.44 9.83 6.47
CA ARG A 451 24.08 9.68 7.79
C ARG A 451 23.34 10.46 8.87
N SER A 452 23.00 11.71 8.58
CA SER A 452 22.29 12.58 9.50
C SER A 452 20.97 11.99 9.99
N ILE A 453 20.14 11.41 9.11
CA ILE A 453 18.89 10.74 9.47
C ILE A 453 19.20 9.56 10.40
N LEU A 454 20.13 8.68 10.02
CA LEU A 454 20.50 7.50 10.81
C LEU A 454 21.11 7.85 12.18
N ASP A 455 21.80 8.99 12.29
CA ASP A 455 22.43 9.48 13.52
C ASP A 455 21.45 10.23 14.45
N HIS A 456 20.47 10.96 13.91
CA HIS A 456 19.60 11.87 14.68
C HIS A 456 18.13 11.42 14.80
N THR A 457 17.66 10.47 14.00
CA THR A 457 16.32 9.89 14.16
C THR A 457 16.24 9.15 15.50
N TYR A 458 15.34 9.62 16.36
CA TYR A 458 15.21 9.13 17.72
C TYR A 458 14.74 7.66 17.76
N ARG A 459 15.40 6.87 18.60
CA ARG A 459 15.07 5.47 18.87
C ARG A 459 14.93 5.29 20.38
N THR A 460 13.94 4.52 20.79
CA THR A 460 13.70 4.20 22.21
C THR A 460 14.61 3.05 22.64
N GLU A 461 14.65 2.71 23.92
CA GLU A 461 15.36 1.53 24.42
C GLU A 461 14.87 0.21 23.80
N ILE A 462 13.68 0.19 23.20
CA ILE A 462 13.00 -1.00 22.66
C ILE A 462 12.73 -0.95 21.15
N GLY A 463 13.15 0.11 20.45
CA GLY A 463 13.03 0.22 19.00
C GLY A 463 12.72 1.65 18.52
N ILE A 464 12.70 1.86 17.20
CA ILE A 464 12.19 3.10 16.61
C ILE A 464 10.68 3.24 16.89
N PRO A 465 10.22 4.38 17.46
CA PRO A 465 8.80 4.63 17.65
C PRO A 465 8.16 5.16 16.36
N SER A 466 6.86 4.92 16.17
CA SER A 466 6.12 5.41 14.99
C SER A 466 6.19 6.92 14.83
N LEU A 467 6.20 7.68 15.93
CA LEU A 467 6.55 9.11 15.93
C LEU A 467 7.30 9.53 17.20
N TRP A 468 8.03 10.65 17.12
CA TRP A 468 8.67 11.28 18.29
C TRP A 468 8.96 12.78 18.09
N PRO A 469 8.85 13.64 19.13
CA PRO A 469 8.35 13.37 20.48
C PRO A 469 6.83 13.16 20.49
N ARG A 470 6.32 12.39 21.45
CA ARG A 470 4.87 12.14 21.59
C ARG A 470 4.07 13.46 21.60
N PHE A 471 2.95 13.50 20.89
CA PHE A 471 2.00 14.60 20.99
C PHE A 471 1.47 14.70 22.41
N ARG A 472 1.43 15.92 22.96
CA ARG A 472 0.83 16.18 24.28
C ARG A 472 -0.67 16.29 24.10
N TYR A 473 -1.39 15.39 24.74
CA TYR A 473 -2.82 15.51 24.92
C TYR A 473 -3.11 15.91 26.37
N GLY A 474 -4.16 16.71 26.59
CA GLY A 474 -4.45 17.28 27.92
C GLY A 474 -4.89 16.25 28.95
N ASN A 475 -4.78 16.60 30.23
CA ASN A 475 -4.99 15.71 31.40
C ASN A 475 -6.37 15.00 31.44
N ASN A 476 -7.38 15.45 30.69
CA ASN A 476 -8.68 14.79 30.60
C ASN A 476 -8.65 13.39 29.94
N LEU A 477 -7.48 12.92 29.49
CA LEU A 477 -7.29 11.60 28.88
C LEU A 477 -6.52 10.63 29.80
N ASP A 478 -6.11 11.08 31.00
CA ASP A 478 -5.65 10.21 32.11
C ASP A 478 -6.83 9.78 33.01
N SER A 479 -8.07 9.86 32.51
CA SER A 479 -9.28 9.39 33.19
C SER A 479 -9.27 7.87 33.32
N THR A 480 -8.91 7.35 34.49
CA THR A 480 -8.84 5.91 34.86
C THR A 480 -10.15 5.11 34.75
N ASN A 481 -11.18 5.69 34.13
CA ASN A 481 -12.53 5.14 33.98
C ASN A 481 -12.93 4.93 32.51
N LEU A 482 -12.00 5.10 31.56
CA LEU A 482 -12.22 4.66 30.17
C LEU A 482 -11.92 3.16 30.07
N HIS A 483 -12.65 2.43 29.24
CA HIS A 483 -12.34 1.02 28.97
C HIS A 483 -10.95 0.91 28.30
N ASP A 484 -10.27 -0.24 28.46
CA ASP A 484 -8.89 -0.41 27.96
C ASP A 484 -8.75 -0.03 26.46
N ASP A 485 -9.72 -0.41 25.63
CA ASP A 485 -9.76 -0.11 24.20
C ASP A 485 -9.89 1.42 23.91
N ASP A 486 -10.54 2.20 24.79
CA ASP A 486 -10.65 3.67 24.68
C ASP A 486 -9.34 4.39 25.08
N HIS A 487 -8.60 3.85 26.05
CA HIS A 487 -7.25 4.34 26.36
C HIS A 487 -6.27 4.01 25.24
N ILE A 488 -6.38 2.80 24.68
CA ILE A 488 -5.54 2.31 23.58
C ILE A 488 -5.75 3.15 22.33
N SER A 489 -7.00 3.46 21.96
CA SER A 489 -7.32 4.26 20.76
C SER A 489 -6.80 5.70 20.84
N GLN A 490 -6.71 6.29 22.04
CA GLN A 490 -6.26 7.69 22.22
C GLN A 490 -4.74 7.88 22.11
N ARG A 491 -3.94 6.81 22.28
CA ARG A 491 -2.48 6.84 22.14
C ARG A 491 -1.96 5.84 21.10
N TYR A 492 -2.85 5.31 20.25
CA TYR A 492 -2.63 4.19 19.32
C TYR A 492 -1.28 4.21 18.59
N HIS A 493 -0.97 5.31 17.89
CA HIS A 493 0.34 5.51 17.25
C HIS A 493 1.21 6.58 17.93
N ASN A 494 0.82 7.11 19.09
CA ASN A 494 1.52 8.23 19.74
C ASN A 494 2.84 7.77 20.38
N GLY A 495 3.86 7.52 19.55
CA GLY A 495 5.18 7.07 19.96
C GLY A 495 5.18 5.71 20.66
N ARG A 496 4.42 4.75 20.11
CA ARG A 496 4.57 3.30 20.37
C ARG A 496 5.56 2.70 19.38
N VAL A 497 6.10 1.51 19.66
CA VAL A 497 6.92 0.76 18.70
C VAL A 497 6.05 -0.20 17.92
N TRP A 498 6.06 -0.08 16.60
CA TRP A 498 5.32 -0.93 15.68
C TRP A 498 6.34 -1.79 14.91
N PRO A 499 6.35 -3.13 15.03
CA PRO A 499 7.42 -3.98 14.50
C PRO A 499 7.77 -3.78 13.04
N PHE A 500 6.80 -3.53 12.17
CA PHE A 500 7.05 -3.31 10.75
C PHE A 500 7.85 -2.02 10.49
N VAL A 501 7.68 -0.99 11.33
CA VAL A 501 8.46 0.25 11.27
C VAL A 501 9.91 0.00 11.69
N SER A 502 10.13 -0.80 12.74
CA SER A 502 11.46 -1.31 13.09
C SER A 502 12.06 -2.15 11.97
N GLY A 503 11.27 -3.01 11.32
CA GLY A 503 11.67 -3.78 10.13
C GLY A 503 12.19 -2.88 9.00
N TYR A 504 11.35 -1.94 8.55
CA TYR A 504 11.72 -0.93 7.54
C TYR A 504 12.98 -0.14 7.93
N PHE A 505 13.06 0.38 9.16
CA PHE A 505 14.23 1.19 9.58
C PHE A 505 15.52 0.34 9.73
N ALA A 506 15.41 -0.92 10.15
CA ALA A 506 16.54 -1.83 10.23
C ALA A 506 17.07 -2.22 8.83
N ILE A 507 16.19 -2.53 7.88
CA ILE A 507 16.58 -2.81 6.48
C ILE A 507 17.22 -1.56 5.87
N ALA A 508 16.66 -0.37 6.12
CA ALA A 508 17.23 0.91 5.71
C ALA A 508 18.66 1.09 6.25
N ALA A 509 18.85 0.86 7.55
CA ALA A 509 20.15 0.93 8.20
C ALA A 509 21.16 -0.07 7.60
N ALA A 510 20.76 -1.33 7.37
CA ALA A 510 21.59 -2.34 6.73
C ALA A 510 22.04 -1.91 5.33
N GLN A 511 21.11 -1.49 4.46
CA GLN A 511 21.42 -1.04 3.10
C GLN A 511 22.29 0.22 3.05
N LYS A 512 22.22 1.10 4.07
CA LYS A 512 23.09 2.28 4.19
C LYS A 512 24.35 2.04 5.05
N GLY A 513 24.66 0.78 5.37
CA GLY A 513 25.90 0.37 6.03
C GLY A 513 25.96 0.52 7.55
N ARG A 514 24.84 0.86 8.21
CA ARG A 514 24.71 0.97 9.67
C ARG A 514 24.34 -0.37 10.31
N SER A 515 25.31 -1.28 10.31
CA SER A 515 25.19 -2.60 10.92
C SER A 515 24.93 -2.58 12.42
N ASP A 516 25.27 -1.48 13.10
CA ASP A 516 24.96 -1.21 14.50
C ASP A 516 23.45 -1.03 14.70
N ILE A 517 22.83 -0.09 13.97
CA ILE A 517 21.39 0.19 14.05
C ILE A 517 20.57 -1.05 13.62
N PHE A 518 20.99 -1.75 12.56
CA PHE A 518 20.34 -3.00 12.14
C PHE A 518 20.36 -4.06 13.26
N ALA A 519 21.50 -4.27 13.91
CA ALA A 519 21.62 -5.24 15.00
C ALA A 519 20.74 -4.84 16.20
N GLU A 520 20.75 -3.55 16.56
CA GLU A 520 20.00 -2.99 17.67
C GLU A 520 18.50 -3.22 17.51
N GLU A 521 17.92 -2.86 16.36
CA GLU A 521 16.48 -3.07 16.08
C GLU A 521 16.11 -4.55 15.93
N MET A 522 16.97 -5.37 15.31
CA MET A 522 16.72 -6.81 15.17
C MET A 522 16.69 -7.53 16.53
N VAL A 523 17.64 -7.25 17.42
CA VAL A 523 17.69 -7.85 18.76
C VAL A 523 16.49 -7.40 19.60
N ARG A 524 16.15 -6.12 19.57
CA ARG A 524 14.96 -5.58 20.25
C ARG A 524 13.69 -6.25 19.78
N LEU A 525 13.51 -6.46 18.47
CA LEU A 525 12.30 -7.08 17.97
C LEU A 525 12.20 -8.57 18.36
N ILE A 526 13.34 -9.26 18.50
CA ILE A 526 13.38 -10.61 19.12
C ILE A 526 12.96 -10.53 20.59
N ASP A 527 13.55 -9.64 21.40
CA ASP A 527 13.20 -9.44 22.81
C ASP A 527 11.69 -9.11 23.03
N LEU A 528 11.09 -8.36 22.11
CA LEU A 528 9.67 -8.03 22.11
C LEU A 528 8.79 -9.22 21.71
N SER A 529 9.20 -9.99 20.68
CA SER A 529 8.44 -11.17 20.25
C SER A 529 8.41 -12.27 21.31
N GLU A 530 9.47 -12.41 22.10
CA GLU A 530 9.58 -13.39 23.18
C GLU A 530 8.67 -13.10 24.39
N GLN A 531 8.17 -11.87 24.57
CA GLN A 531 7.34 -11.49 25.74
C GLN A 531 6.11 -12.40 25.90
N GLN A 532 5.48 -12.78 24.78
CA GLN A 532 4.39 -13.76 24.77
C GLN A 532 4.41 -14.66 23.53
N ASN A 533 5.59 -14.85 22.91
CA ASN A 533 5.79 -15.66 21.68
C ASN A 533 4.82 -15.25 20.55
N THR A 534 4.96 -14.01 20.06
CA THR A 534 4.21 -13.44 18.93
C THR A 534 4.83 -12.13 18.44
N PHE A 535 4.72 -11.80 17.15
CA PHE A 535 4.91 -10.42 16.67
C PHE A 535 3.60 -9.64 16.79
N ALA A 536 3.47 -8.90 17.91
CA ALA A 536 2.29 -8.08 18.16
C ALA A 536 2.21 -6.86 17.24
N GLU A 537 0.99 -6.36 17.00
CA GLU A 537 0.72 -5.18 16.17
C GLU A 537 1.52 -3.95 16.61
N PHE A 538 1.64 -3.73 17.93
CA PHE A 538 2.47 -2.69 18.53
C PHE A 538 2.89 -3.08 19.96
N TYR A 539 3.88 -2.38 20.49
CA TYR A 539 4.34 -2.46 21.87
C TYR A 539 4.35 -1.07 22.52
N GLU A 540 3.94 -1.02 23.79
CA GLU A 540 4.19 0.13 24.66
C GLU A 540 5.67 0.22 25.07
N LEU A 541 6.10 1.39 25.54
CA LEU A 541 7.50 1.62 25.90
C LEU A 541 7.99 0.80 27.11
N ASP A 542 7.08 0.23 27.88
CA ASP A 542 7.37 -0.75 28.95
C ASP A 542 7.41 -2.21 28.44
N LYS A 543 7.40 -2.41 27.12
CA LYS A 543 7.38 -3.70 26.40
C LYS A 543 6.05 -4.46 26.48
N THR A 544 5.01 -3.91 27.12
CA THR A 544 3.70 -4.56 27.17
C THR A 544 2.91 -4.36 25.87
N PHE A 545 1.94 -5.24 25.63
CA PHE A 545 0.95 -5.08 24.57
C PHE A 545 -0.36 -5.82 24.94
N PRO A 546 -1.53 -5.41 24.43
CA PRO A 546 -2.81 -6.05 24.75
C PRO A 546 -2.95 -7.44 24.09
N SER A 547 -3.54 -8.42 24.78
CA SER A 547 -3.67 -9.80 24.27
C SER A 547 -4.48 -9.95 22.97
N LYS A 548 -5.39 -9.02 22.66
CA LYS A 548 -6.12 -8.97 21.36
C LYS A 548 -5.23 -8.50 20.19
N ARG A 549 -4.07 -7.90 20.47
CA ARG A 549 -3.15 -7.25 19.50
C ARG A 549 -1.97 -8.15 19.09
N ARG A 550 -2.08 -9.46 19.33
CA ARG A 550 -1.13 -10.49 18.89
C ARG A 550 -1.15 -10.64 17.36
N ARG A 551 -0.11 -11.28 16.81
CA ARG A 551 -0.06 -11.88 15.46
C ARG A 551 -0.59 -10.95 14.36
N GLN A 552 0.27 -10.08 13.85
CA GLN A 552 -0.11 -9.13 12.81
C GLN A 552 0.86 -9.22 11.60
N LEU A 553 0.28 -9.21 10.40
CA LEU A 553 0.94 -9.52 9.12
C LEU A 553 2.15 -8.63 8.78
N TRP A 554 2.05 -7.30 8.92
CA TRP A 554 3.21 -6.42 8.71
C TRP A 554 4.28 -6.61 9.79
N SER A 555 3.90 -7.10 10.97
CA SER A 555 4.80 -7.29 12.11
C SER A 555 5.62 -8.56 11.95
N ASP A 556 4.97 -9.66 11.58
CA ASP A 556 5.61 -10.92 11.18
C ASP A 556 6.61 -10.66 10.04
N THR A 557 6.13 -10.02 8.97
CA THR A 557 6.95 -9.74 7.79
C THR A 557 8.03 -8.68 8.04
N GLY A 558 7.82 -7.75 8.97
CA GLY A 558 8.84 -6.80 9.43
C GLY A 558 10.11 -7.51 9.90
N TYR A 559 9.96 -8.59 10.68
CA TYR A 559 11.09 -9.43 11.07
C TYR A 559 11.63 -10.29 9.92
N LEU A 560 10.76 -10.88 9.09
CA LEU A 560 11.21 -11.65 7.90
C LEU A 560 12.04 -10.77 6.94
N GLY A 561 11.67 -9.51 6.75
CA GLY A 561 12.42 -8.55 5.95
C GLY A 561 13.79 -8.21 6.53
N MET A 562 13.92 -8.12 7.86
CA MET A 562 15.24 -8.02 8.50
C MET A 562 16.12 -9.22 8.17
N ILE A 563 15.57 -10.43 8.12
CA ILE A 563 16.32 -11.64 7.74
C ILE A 563 16.68 -11.61 6.24
N TYR A 564 15.70 -11.46 5.34
CA TYR A 564 15.90 -11.58 3.91
C TYR A 564 16.71 -10.41 3.31
N GLN A 565 16.32 -9.18 3.62
CA GLN A 565 16.85 -7.96 3.00
C GLN A 565 17.95 -7.29 3.83
N GLY A 566 18.05 -7.59 5.13
CA GLY A 566 19.10 -7.12 6.04
C GLY A 566 20.24 -8.13 6.24
N LEU A 567 19.94 -9.24 6.93
CA LEU A 567 20.94 -10.24 7.36
C LEU A 567 21.57 -10.96 6.16
N PHE A 568 20.74 -11.46 5.24
CA PHE A 568 21.19 -12.05 3.98
C PHE A 568 21.37 -11.02 2.86
N GLY A 569 20.86 -9.80 3.06
CA GLY A 569 21.11 -8.66 2.19
C GLY A 569 20.58 -8.83 0.77
N MET A 570 19.51 -9.60 0.57
CA MET A 570 18.91 -9.85 -0.73
C MET A 570 18.13 -8.61 -1.18
N VAL A 571 18.73 -7.81 -2.05
CA VAL A 571 18.10 -6.63 -2.68
C VAL A 571 17.56 -7.07 -4.03
N PHE A 572 16.24 -7.11 -4.16
CA PHE A 572 15.55 -7.63 -5.34
C PHE A 572 15.28 -6.53 -6.36
N GLU A 573 15.72 -6.77 -7.59
CA GLU A 573 15.63 -5.84 -8.71
C GLU A 573 14.88 -6.50 -9.89
N ALA A 574 14.38 -5.71 -10.84
CA ALA A 574 13.72 -6.24 -12.04
C ALA A 574 14.59 -7.26 -12.81
N ASN A 575 15.91 -7.04 -12.83
CA ASN A 575 16.91 -7.83 -13.54
C ASN A 575 17.72 -8.80 -12.64
N GLY A 576 17.36 -9.02 -11.37
CA GLY A 576 18.09 -9.99 -10.53
C GLY A 576 18.01 -9.77 -9.02
N VAL A 577 18.96 -10.37 -8.30
CA VAL A 577 19.14 -10.13 -6.85
C VAL A 577 20.58 -9.72 -6.61
N VAL A 578 20.77 -8.54 -6.01
CA VAL A 578 22.05 -8.05 -5.48
C VAL A 578 22.17 -8.48 -4.03
N PHE A 579 23.37 -8.90 -3.61
CA PHE A 579 23.63 -9.37 -2.26
C PHE A 579 24.55 -8.40 -1.51
N ALA A 580 24.02 -7.77 -0.47
CA ALA A 580 24.74 -6.90 0.47
C ALA A 580 24.50 -7.32 1.93
N PRO A 581 24.94 -8.53 2.37
CA PRO A 581 24.55 -9.08 3.66
C PRO A 581 25.13 -8.27 4.82
N THR A 582 24.28 -7.91 5.79
CA THR A 582 24.70 -7.26 7.04
C THR A 582 24.66 -8.27 8.17
N LYS A 583 25.81 -8.88 8.49
CA LYS A 583 25.93 -9.86 9.56
C LYS A 583 26.69 -9.28 10.77
N PRO A 584 25.99 -8.64 11.74
CA PRO A 584 26.63 -7.98 12.88
C PRO A 584 27.23 -8.97 13.88
N HIS A 585 28.05 -8.46 14.79
CA HIS A 585 28.30 -9.12 16.07
C HIS A 585 27.19 -8.78 17.05
N LEU A 586 26.72 -9.78 17.78
CA LEU A 586 25.53 -9.68 18.64
C LEU A 586 25.85 -9.52 20.13
N LYS A 587 27.08 -9.83 20.55
CA LYS A 587 27.49 -9.78 21.96
C LYS A 587 27.37 -8.38 22.61
N ALA A 588 27.33 -7.31 21.82
CA ALA A 588 27.11 -5.95 22.33
C ALA A 588 25.65 -5.65 22.73
N TYR A 589 24.73 -6.57 22.42
CA TYR A 589 23.28 -6.44 22.63
C TYR A 589 22.75 -7.62 23.47
N ASP A 590 23.57 -8.19 24.35
CA ASP A 590 23.26 -9.32 25.24
C ASP A 590 22.68 -10.59 24.55
N LEU A 591 22.92 -10.73 23.24
CA LEU A 591 22.54 -11.89 22.44
C LEU A 591 23.78 -12.70 22.05
N ASN A 592 23.65 -14.04 22.05
CA ASN A 592 24.70 -14.95 21.62
C ASN A 592 25.11 -14.68 20.16
N GLU A 593 26.38 -14.89 19.83
CA GLU A 593 26.83 -14.76 18.44
C GLU A 593 26.21 -15.84 17.54
N MET A 594 26.00 -15.50 16.26
CA MET A 594 25.68 -16.48 15.22
C MET A 594 26.91 -17.35 14.90
N ASN A 595 26.70 -18.50 14.26
CA ASN A 595 27.78 -19.30 13.70
C ASN A 595 28.59 -18.52 12.66
N ASP A 596 29.85 -18.89 12.42
CA ASP A 596 30.70 -18.24 11.41
C ASP A 596 30.11 -18.33 10.00
N ARG A 597 29.52 -19.47 9.62
CA ARG A 597 28.64 -19.62 8.44
C ARG A 597 27.19 -19.72 8.88
N ILE A 598 26.34 -18.82 8.36
CA ILE A 598 24.88 -18.91 8.44
C ILE A 598 24.32 -19.26 7.07
N SER A 599 23.11 -19.84 7.03
CA SER A 599 22.46 -20.29 5.79
C SER A 599 20.98 -19.95 5.75
N LEU A 600 20.48 -19.61 4.56
CA LEU A 600 19.06 -19.54 4.23
C LEU A 600 18.84 -20.41 2.98
N LEU A 601 18.15 -21.52 3.13
CA LEU A 601 18.03 -22.57 2.11
C LEU A 601 16.65 -22.57 1.45
N ASN A 602 16.59 -23.18 0.26
CA ASN A 602 15.35 -23.43 -0.49
C ASN A 602 14.56 -22.15 -0.88
N VAL A 603 15.20 -20.99 -0.97
CA VAL A 603 14.53 -19.72 -1.31
C VAL A 603 14.03 -19.77 -2.76
N LYS A 604 12.72 -19.91 -2.96
CA LYS A 604 12.10 -19.86 -4.30
C LYS A 604 12.21 -18.43 -4.85
N TYR A 605 12.80 -18.29 -6.03
CA TYR A 605 12.94 -17.01 -6.72
C TYR A 605 12.81 -17.22 -8.23
N ARG A 606 11.70 -16.75 -8.83
CA ARG A 606 11.36 -16.97 -10.24
C ARG A 606 11.51 -18.46 -10.63
N GLN A 607 12.38 -18.78 -11.58
CA GLN A 607 12.64 -20.16 -12.05
C GLN A 607 13.78 -20.86 -11.30
N ALA A 608 14.26 -20.29 -10.19
CA ALA A 608 15.37 -20.80 -9.39
C ALA A 608 15.00 -21.07 -7.93
N VAL A 609 15.86 -21.85 -7.28
CA VAL A 609 15.86 -22.11 -5.84
C VAL A 609 17.24 -21.74 -5.31
N LEU A 610 17.32 -20.77 -4.41
CA LEU A 610 18.58 -20.23 -3.91
C LEU A 610 18.90 -20.83 -2.53
N ASP A 611 20.12 -21.35 -2.37
CA ASP A 611 20.72 -21.63 -1.08
C ASP A 611 21.79 -20.57 -0.80
N VAL A 612 21.51 -19.65 0.12
CA VAL A 612 22.37 -18.50 0.41
C VAL A 612 23.18 -18.77 1.68
N HIS A 613 24.49 -18.71 1.58
CA HIS A 613 25.41 -18.92 2.70
C HIS A 613 26.29 -17.69 2.94
N VAL A 614 26.29 -17.18 4.18
CA VAL A 614 27.07 -16.00 4.57
C VAL A 614 28.09 -16.39 5.64
N THR A 615 29.37 -16.24 5.32
CA THR A 615 30.51 -16.62 6.18
C THR A 615 31.28 -15.38 6.66
N GLY A 616 31.75 -15.38 7.91
CA GLY A 616 32.42 -14.23 8.54
C GLY A 616 31.47 -13.28 9.27
N PHE A 617 31.90 -12.05 9.56
CA PHE A 617 31.12 -11.02 10.25
C PHE A 617 31.41 -9.63 9.68
N GLY A 618 30.37 -8.79 9.59
CA GLY A 618 30.37 -7.45 9.01
C GLY A 618 29.38 -7.30 7.85
N ASN A 619 29.53 -6.21 7.10
CA ASN A 619 28.61 -5.80 6.03
C ASN A 619 29.31 -5.50 4.68
N ARG A 620 30.60 -5.83 4.55
CA ARG A 620 31.36 -5.68 3.31
C ARG A 620 31.63 -7.04 2.68
N VAL A 621 31.07 -7.31 1.51
CA VAL A 621 31.37 -8.51 0.72
C VAL A 621 32.85 -8.52 0.34
N LYS A 622 33.55 -9.59 0.73
CA LYS A 622 34.96 -9.86 0.42
C LYS A 622 35.11 -10.82 -0.77
N SER A 623 34.19 -11.75 -0.92
CA SER A 623 34.11 -12.65 -2.07
C SER A 623 32.70 -13.21 -2.22
N PHE A 624 32.30 -13.43 -3.46
CA PHE A 624 31.01 -13.98 -3.86
C PHE A 624 31.21 -15.06 -4.92
N SER A 625 30.49 -16.17 -4.80
CA SER A 625 30.47 -17.24 -5.79
C SER A 625 29.10 -17.89 -5.91
N VAL A 626 28.78 -18.33 -7.12
CA VAL A 626 27.56 -19.09 -7.45
C VAL A 626 28.00 -20.44 -8.01
N ASN A 627 27.52 -21.54 -7.43
CA ASN A 627 27.89 -22.92 -7.78
C ASN A 627 29.42 -23.12 -7.84
N GLY A 628 30.15 -22.55 -6.88
CA GLY A 628 31.62 -22.58 -6.80
C GLY A 628 32.38 -21.67 -7.78
N ARG A 629 31.69 -21.02 -8.74
CA ARG A 629 32.30 -20.05 -9.66
C ARG A 629 32.28 -18.65 -9.02
N LYS A 630 33.43 -17.99 -8.97
CA LYS A 630 33.56 -16.61 -8.44
C LYS A 630 33.06 -15.56 -9.41
N TYR A 631 32.48 -14.49 -8.87
CA TYR A 631 32.08 -13.28 -9.60
C TYR A 631 32.56 -12.05 -8.82
N GLU A 632 32.82 -10.95 -9.54
CA GLU A 632 33.29 -9.68 -8.93
C GLU A 632 32.12 -8.87 -8.35
N ILE A 633 30.98 -8.90 -9.02
CA ILE A 633 29.73 -8.26 -8.57
C ILE A 633 28.91 -9.31 -7.80
N PRO A 634 28.46 -9.03 -6.57
CA PRO A 634 27.64 -9.96 -5.80
C PRO A 634 26.18 -9.91 -6.27
N LYS A 635 25.92 -10.44 -7.47
CA LYS A 635 24.61 -10.42 -8.12
C LYS A 635 24.33 -11.74 -8.84
N ILE A 636 23.07 -12.18 -8.79
CA ILE A 636 22.52 -13.16 -9.74
C ILE A 636 21.56 -12.46 -10.70
N ASP A 637 21.48 -12.95 -11.93
CA ASP A 637 20.57 -12.45 -12.96
C ASP A 637 19.14 -12.97 -12.77
N ALA A 638 18.13 -12.21 -13.17
CA ALA A 638 16.72 -12.59 -13.17
C ALA A 638 16.39 -13.90 -13.91
N THR A 639 17.23 -14.30 -14.86
CA THR A 639 17.03 -15.47 -15.73
C THR A 639 17.66 -16.77 -15.21
N VAL A 640 18.29 -16.77 -14.03
CA VAL A 640 18.82 -18.01 -13.43
C VAL A 640 17.72 -19.04 -13.20
N LYS A 641 18.06 -20.33 -13.35
CA LYS A 641 17.11 -21.45 -13.25
C LYS A 641 17.64 -22.58 -12.39
N GLY A 642 16.74 -23.36 -11.80
CA GLY A 642 17.09 -24.50 -10.94
C GLY A 642 17.82 -24.09 -9.66
N ARG A 643 18.47 -25.06 -9.00
CA ARG A 643 19.13 -24.82 -7.71
C ARG A 643 20.43 -24.05 -7.87
N GLN A 644 20.59 -22.97 -7.10
CA GLN A 644 21.76 -22.07 -7.10
C GLN A 644 22.36 -22.01 -5.70
N ILE A 645 23.61 -22.47 -5.55
CA ILE A 645 24.35 -22.38 -4.29
C ILE A 645 25.13 -21.07 -4.29
N ILE A 646 24.76 -20.14 -3.43
CA ILE A 646 25.33 -18.80 -3.33
C ILE A 646 26.19 -18.74 -2.07
N GLU A 647 27.49 -18.51 -2.25
CA GLU A 647 28.46 -18.44 -1.14
C GLU A 647 29.08 -17.05 -1.06
N ILE A 648 28.89 -16.41 0.09
CA ILE A 648 29.30 -15.03 0.35
C ILE A 648 30.22 -15.02 1.57
N THR A 649 31.38 -14.38 1.46
CA THR A 649 32.23 -14.07 2.62
C THR A 649 32.13 -12.58 2.91
N VAL A 650 31.77 -12.21 4.13
CA VAL A 650 31.69 -10.82 4.60
C VAL A 650 32.82 -10.48 5.57
N THR A 651 33.13 -9.19 5.63
CA THR A 651 34.08 -8.59 6.58
C THR A 651 33.53 -7.26 7.09
N LYS A 652 34.05 -6.77 8.22
CA LYS A 652 33.73 -5.42 8.69
C LYS A 652 34.10 -4.38 7.64
N SER A 653 33.31 -3.31 7.55
CA SER A 653 33.76 -2.09 6.87
C SER A 653 35.03 -1.55 7.56
N ASN A 654 35.95 -1.00 6.77
CA ASN A 654 37.24 -0.48 7.27
C ASN A 654 37.05 0.89 7.96
#